data_AF-A0A094GNS3-F1
#
_entry.id   AF-A0A094GNS3-F1
#
_cell.length_a   1.000
_cell.length_b   1.000
_cell.length_c   1.000
_cell.angle_alpha   90.00
_cell.angle_beta   90.00
_cell.angle_gamma   90.00
#
_symmetry.space_group_name_H-M   'P 1'
#
loop_
_entity.id
_entity.type
_entity.pdbx_description
1 polymer ?
#
loop_
_entity_poly.entity_id
_entity_poly.type
_entity_poly.pdbx_seq_one_letter_code
_entity_poly.pdbx_strand_id
1 'polypeptide(L)'
;MPSSTPAPPPASSASRKKTSDGIIVRVMPSTTPAQISPSAAAVDQLVSRQYRGNGTGATANPTPPRLAHTILAIAQTIGSTNTQQVGSDASTPFKRLVERSISAWSSLRFCQENKYYNIHLHATALRGMKSLDEVLHSRTPISQMWFFQLKSSFMQQSRFTQWDESRLDDYILIPVAAGFVNKTDCVFVSHFWRTTQHPDPEGVDLNLLRQDLADSRCSYVWVDWTCLPQGKLSDLQKYYFQVSLRKLPLLVRDCGYSWRFPDFQPRLWILFEVACWLFNHEGCVEYDDMAGYISDCREMVKVGVKTVVAKRRYKCTNGGDTRIVTSWLELLVLLYKHVPSISTRRDLLDTVEGFHATTMAEVKFYSDDNISVDVVGGKLLVGNKTYHFTPIPPPSVTRPNVTRTTRDVSTHDVTPSEEKELIETATRDLKSDNPTRLAETNNLIAELLKKKQNLAAAETLARAMKSHTDKTYGPKHVSAIISSHRLVLACQAVGKQTESSALLAQTLSLKGALIDDSIQRGGFASASSICRTIVDFDEQFLNLAEPEAIRDMGVLGTCLYHQGKHGEADAYLGLAADLAELMLGRGSEYTRLVMLDFASNCAMLGRFEEADEALKRVGSVPENHRHASLIRQAKMIVERQRRKQNAQYLVF
;
A
#
# COMPACT_ATOMS: atom_id res chain seq x y z
N MET A 1 -51.53 46.33 2.86
CA MET A 1 -51.57 44.85 2.78
C MET A 1 -50.15 44.34 3.01
N PRO A 2 -49.76 43.97 4.24
CA PRO A 2 -48.42 43.47 4.51
C PRO A 2 -48.32 41.96 4.29
N SER A 3 -47.11 41.58 3.89
CA SER A 3 -46.59 40.26 3.56
C SER A 3 -46.62 39.25 4.70
N SER A 4 -47.14 38.06 4.45
CA SER A 4 -46.99 36.88 5.30
C SER A 4 -45.82 36.02 4.84
N THR A 5 -44.72 36.05 5.59
CA THR A 5 -43.64 35.05 5.55
C THR A 5 -44.10 33.78 6.28
N PRO A 6 -43.83 32.56 5.76
CA PRO A 6 -44.05 31.34 6.53
C PRO A 6 -42.88 31.07 7.48
N ALA A 7 -43.21 30.79 8.75
CA ALA A 7 -42.27 30.41 9.79
C ALA A 7 -41.66 29.01 9.55
N PRO A 8 -40.41 28.74 9.98
CA PRO A 8 -39.81 27.42 9.89
C PRO A 8 -40.41 26.44 10.92
N PRO A 9 -40.39 25.11 10.65
CA PRO A 9 -40.98 24.11 11.55
C PRO A 9 -40.12 23.89 12.82
N PRO A 10 -40.71 23.37 13.91
CA PRO A 10 -40.02 23.25 15.19
C PRO A 10 -38.98 22.12 15.17
N ALA A 11 -37.86 22.36 15.87
CA ALA A 11 -36.83 21.36 16.11
C ALA A 11 -37.39 20.20 16.97
N SER A 12 -37.29 18.97 16.46
CA SER A 12 -37.69 17.77 17.17
C SER A 12 -36.66 17.42 18.26
N SER A 13 -37.15 17.26 19.49
CA SER A 13 -36.36 16.83 20.64
C SER A 13 -36.15 15.31 20.61
N ALA A 14 -34.90 14.84 20.45
CA ALA A 14 -34.55 13.43 20.57
C ALA A 14 -33.39 13.22 21.57
N SER A 15 -33.53 12.17 22.40
CA SER A 15 -32.77 11.90 23.62
C SER A 15 -31.33 11.38 23.41
N ARG A 16 -30.42 11.80 24.30
CA ARG A 16 -29.01 11.39 24.44
C ARG A 16 -28.80 9.86 24.46
N LYS A 17 -27.84 9.35 23.68
CA LYS A 17 -27.07 8.13 23.99
C LYS A 17 -25.57 8.40 23.79
N LYS A 18 -24.78 8.17 24.83
CA LYS A 18 -23.30 8.08 24.75
C LYS A 18 -22.95 6.64 24.39
N THR A 19 -22.22 6.40 23.32
CA THR A 19 -21.53 5.12 23.08
C THR A 19 -20.04 5.30 23.33
N SER A 20 -19.41 4.26 23.89
CA SER A 20 -18.01 4.20 24.30
C SER A 20 -17.00 4.12 23.15
N ASP A 21 -17.48 4.03 21.91
CA ASP A 21 -16.67 3.54 20.79
C ASP A 21 -16.45 4.63 19.74
N GLY A 22 -15.74 5.70 20.08
CA GLY A 22 -14.98 6.53 19.12
C GLY A 22 -15.70 7.13 17.90
N ILE A 23 -17.02 7.01 17.77
CA ILE A 23 -17.80 7.71 16.75
C ILE A 23 -17.86 9.16 17.17
N ILE A 24 -17.41 10.07 16.31
CA ILE A 24 -17.72 11.49 16.43
C ILE A 24 -19.24 11.61 16.29
N VAL A 25 -19.92 11.61 17.44
CA VAL A 25 -21.33 11.96 17.57
C VAL A 25 -21.39 13.48 17.49
N ARG A 26 -22.18 14.00 16.55
CA ARG A 26 -22.51 15.44 16.44
C ARG A 26 -22.74 16.05 17.82
N VAL A 27 -21.86 16.94 18.26
CA VAL A 27 -22.09 17.78 19.44
C VAL A 27 -22.85 19.00 18.95
N MET A 28 -24.18 19.03 19.19
CA MET A 28 -24.97 20.24 19.02
C MET A 28 -24.62 21.25 20.12
N PRO A 29 -24.52 22.56 19.82
CA PRO A 29 -24.12 23.57 20.79
C PRO A 29 -25.22 23.78 21.84
N SER A 30 -24.88 23.66 23.14
CA SER A 30 -25.72 24.19 24.21
C SER A 30 -25.18 25.52 24.69
N THR A 31 -25.99 26.56 24.55
CA THR A 31 -25.83 27.89 25.13
C THR A 31 -25.96 27.84 26.66
N THR A 32 -24.86 27.75 27.40
CA THR A 32 -24.63 28.45 28.70
C THR A 32 -23.24 28.10 29.27
N PRO A 33 -22.43 29.06 29.76
CA PRO A 33 -21.17 28.76 30.41
C PRO A 33 -21.41 28.44 31.89
N ALA A 34 -21.15 27.20 32.30
CA ALA A 34 -21.03 26.85 33.72
C ALA A 34 -19.55 26.63 34.04
N GLN A 35 -18.93 27.62 34.68
CA GLN A 35 -17.64 27.51 35.34
C GLN A 35 -17.70 26.40 36.40
N ILE A 36 -17.00 25.28 36.18
CA ILE A 36 -16.55 24.41 37.27
C ILE A 36 -15.17 23.84 36.87
N SER A 37 -14.12 24.35 37.50
CA SER A 37 -12.81 23.69 37.53
C SER A 37 -12.78 22.66 38.65
N PRO A 38 -12.35 21.41 38.42
CA PRO A 38 -11.87 20.55 39.49
C PRO A 38 -10.34 20.56 39.53
N SER A 39 -9.79 20.87 40.70
CA SER A 39 -8.36 20.84 40.98
C SER A 39 -7.76 19.44 40.79
N ALA A 40 -6.49 19.40 40.40
CA ALA A 40 -5.68 18.21 40.11
C ALA A 40 -5.68 17.11 41.21
N ALA A 41 -6.17 17.37 42.41
CA ALA A 41 -6.24 16.39 43.50
C ALA A 41 -7.41 15.38 43.40
N ALA A 42 -8.43 15.63 42.57
CA ALA A 42 -9.59 14.72 42.44
C ALA A 42 -9.39 13.59 41.42
N VAL A 43 -8.38 13.68 40.54
CA VAL A 43 -8.08 12.66 39.52
C VAL A 43 -7.19 11.55 40.08
N ASP A 44 -6.33 11.85 41.06
CA ASP A 44 -5.43 10.86 41.68
C ASP A 44 -6.18 9.81 42.53
N GLN A 45 -7.29 10.18 43.17
CA GLN A 45 -8.05 9.23 44.00
C GLN A 45 -8.88 8.21 43.19
N LEU A 46 -9.09 8.43 41.88
CA LEU A 46 -9.84 7.50 41.02
C LEU A 46 -8.94 6.43 40.39
N VAL A 47 -7.63 6.70 40.27
CA VAL A 47 -6.64 5.73 39.75
C VAL A 47 -6.22 4.73 40.83
N SER A 48 -6.24 5.10 42.12
CA SER A 48 -5.82 4.21 43.22
C SER A 48 -6.85 3.17 43.65
N ARG A 49 -8.09 3.18 43.11
CA ARG A 49 -9.13 2.18 43.44
C ARG A 49 -9.21 0.99 42.47
N GLN A 50 -8.51 1.02 41.34
CA GLN A 50 -8.52 -0.10 40.37
C GLN A 50 -7.46 -1.19 40.67
N TYR A 51 -6.63 -1.01 41.72
CA TYR A 51 -5.56 -1.93 42.10
C TYR A 51 -5.73 -2.57 43.50
N ARG A 52 -6.96 -2.92 43.90
CA ARG A 52 -7.21 -3.96 44.91
C ARG A 52 -8.14 -5.01 44.31
N GLY A 53 -7.61 -6.22 44.19
CA GLY A 53 -8.29 -7.33 43.54
C GLY A 53 -9.56 -7.81 44.25
N ASN A 54 -10.42 -8.43 43.45
CA ASN A 54 -11.19 -9.61 43.81
C ASN A 54 -11.30 -10.49 42.56
N GLY A 55 -11.18 -11.79 42.77
CA GLY A 55 -10.73 -12.77 41.79
C GLY A 55 -11.76 -13.35 40.83
N THR A 56 -11.22 -14.26 40.02
CA THR A 56 -11.81 -15.23 39.08
C THR A 56 -11.98 -14.77 37.63
N GLY A 57 -11.15 -15.36 36.74
CA GLY A 57 -11.43 -15.49 35.31
C GLY A 57 -10.36 -14.99 34.34
N ALA A 58 -9.56 -15.93 33.80
CA ALA A 58 -8.73 -15.86 32.58
C ALA A 58 -7.62 -14.78 32.46
N THR A 59 -6.38 -15.25 32.40
CA THR A 59 -5.12 -14.49 32.38
C THR A 59 -4.89 -13.72 31.06
N ALA A 60 -5.08 -12.40 31.10
CA ALA A 60 -4.34 -11.44 30.28
C ALA A 60 -3.05 -11.07 31.04
N ASN A 61 -1.87 -11.33 30.45
CA ASN A 61 -0.59 -10.92 31.03
C ASN A 61 -0.28 -9.46 30.64
N PRO A 62 -0.05 -8.54 31.60
CA PRO A 62 0.43 -7.20 31.30
C PRO A 62 1.94 -7.20 30.98
N THR A 63 2.34 -6.35 30.04
CA THR A 63 3.73 -6.12 29.61
C THR A 63 4.63 -5.76 30.81
N PRO A 64 5.81 -6.38 31.00
CA PRO A 64 6.66 -6.05 32.14
C PRO A 64 7.37 -4.68 32.00
N PRO A 65 7.64 -3.95 33.09
CA PRO A 65 8.19 -2.58 33.11
C PRO A 65 9.61 -2.39 32.55
N ARG A 66 10.26 -3.43 32.02
CA ARG A 66 11.67 -3.40 31.61
C ARG A 66 11.90 -3.01 30.13
N LEU A 67 10.86 -3.00 29.29
CA LEU A 67 10.95 -2.47 27.91
C LEU A 67 11.26 -0.97 27.88
N ALA A 68 10.79 -0.20 28.87
CA ALA A 68 11.09 1.23 28.97
C ALA A 68 12.57 1.52 29.28
N HIS A 69 13.23 0.68 30.09
CA HIS A 69 14.66 0.84 30.40
C HIS A 69 15.57 0.44 29.23
N THR A 70 15.19 -0.59 28.46
CA THR A 70 15.93 -0.98 27.25
C THR A 70 15.76 0.03 26.12
N ILE A 71 14.58 0.66 25.99
CA ILE A 71 14.33 1.74 25.03
C ILE A 71 15.14 3.00 25.38
N LEU A 72 15.29 3.35 26.67
CA LEU A 72 16.15 4.47 27.10
C LEU A 72 17.64 4.17 26.85
N ALA A 73 18.08 2.93 27.08
CA ALA A 73 19.47 2.51 26.83
C ALA A 73 19.81 2.46 25.33
N ILE A 74 18.87 2.03 24.48
CA ILE A 74 19.04 2.05 23.00
C ILE A 74 19.00 3.50 22.48
N ALA A 75 18.14 4.37 23.02
CA ALA A 75 18.12 5.79 22.69
C ALA A 75 19.43 6.51 23.08
N GLN A 76 20.04 6.15 24.21
CA GLN A 76 21.34 6.68 24.63
C GLN A 76 22.52 6.11 23.82
N THR A 77 22.41 4.87 23.33
CA THR A 77 23.48 4.22 22.54
C THR A 77 23.46 4.67 21.07
N ILE A 78 22.27 4.85 20.47
CA ILE A 78 22.12 5.44 19.12
C ILE A 78 22.39 6.96 19.15
N GLY A 79 22.16 7.62 20.29
CA GLY A 79 22.53 9.01 20.51
C GLY A 79 24.04 9.29 20.64
N SER A 80 24.87 8.26 20.85
CA SER A 80 26.30 8.44 21.20
C SER A 80 27.30 8.05 20.10
N THR A 81 26.86 7.50 18.96
CA THR A 81 27.73 7.20 17.80
C THR A 81 27.52 8.15 16.61
N ASN A 82 26.80 9.26 16.80
CA ASN A 82 26.75 10.36 15.83
C ASN A 82 26.86 11.76 16.49
N THR A 83 27.62 11.85 17.59
CA THR A 83 28.09 13.13 18.14
C THR A 83 29.51 13.42 17.65
N GLN A 84 29.65 13.63 16.34
CA GLN A 84 30.62 14.58 15.82
C GLN A 84 29.88 15.52 14.87
N GLN A 85 29.71 16.77 15.34
CA GLN A 85 29.12 17.91 14.66
C GLN A 85 27.70 17.71 14.09
N VAL A 86 26.71 17.89 14.96
CA VAL A 86 25.38 18.35 14.56
C VAL A 86 25.52 19.80 14.06
N GLY A 87 25.92 19.94 12.79
CA GLY A 87 25.75 21.16 12.01
C GLY A 87 24.44 21.09 11.24
N SER A 88 23.43 21.85 11.67
CA SER A 88 22.33 22.45 10.87
C SER A 88 21.59 21.67 9.76
N ASP A 89 21.63 20.34 9.65
CA ASP A 89 21.17 19.64 8.42
C ASP A 89 19.70 19.13 8.42
N ALA A 90 18.79 19.94 8.95
CA ALA A 90 17.33 19.84 8.82
C ALA A 90 16.80 20.69 7.64
N SER A 91 17.56 20.76 6.54
CA SER A 91 17.56 21.94 5.65
C SER A 91 16.51 21.96 4.53
N THR A 92 15.69 20.93 4.31
CA THR A 92 14.64 20.94 3.26
C THR A 92 13.23 20.62 3.78
N PRO A 93 12.17 21.28 3.28
CA PRO A 93 10.78 20.98 3.64
C PRO A 93 10.39 19.51 3.44
N PHE A 94 10.92 18.85 2.41
CA PHE A 94 10.65 17.44 2.12
C PHE A 94 11.22 16.50 3.20
N LYS A 95 12.47 16.70 3.64
CA LYS A 95 13.06 15.87 4.70
C LYS A 95 12.31 16.01 6.02
N ARG A 96 11.82 17.22 6.33
CA ARG A 96 10.96 17.48 7.49
C ARG A 96 9.61 16.76 7.39
N LEU A 97 9.00 16.76 6.20
CA LEU A 97 7.80 15.96 5.94
C LEU A 97 8.04 14.47 6.19
N VAL A 98 9.13 13.90 5.66
CA VAL A 98 9.47 12.48 5.82
C VAL A 98 9.60 12.09 7.29
N GLU A 99 10.44 12.79 8.06
CA GLU A 99 10.67 12.42 9.47
C GLU A 99 9.44 12.69 10.34
N ARG A 100 8.68 13.77 10.11
CA ARG A 100 7.40 14.01 10.80
C ARG A 100 6.40 12.89 10.52
N SER A 101 6.34 12.40 9.28
CA SER A 101 5.47 11.30 8.88
C SER A 101 5.83 10.01 9.61
N ILE A 102 7.11 9.61 9.58
CA ILE A 102 7.58 8.37 10.23
C ILE A 102 7.37 8.44 11.76
N SER A 103 7.64 9.60 12.35
CA SER A 103 7.37 9.82 13.78
C SER A 103 5.88 9.70 14.10
N ALA A 104 4.99 10.21 13.23
CA ALA A 104 3.55 10.09 13.40
C ALA A 104 3.10 8.62 13.42
N TRP A 105 3.63 7.78 12.53
CA TRP A 105 3.20 6.37 12.42
C TRP A 105 3.43 5.56 13.69
N SER A 106 4.51 5.86 14.42
CA SER A 106 4.80 5.21 15.70
C SER A 106 3.71 5.48 16.75
N SER A 107 3.10 6.66 16.69
CA SER A 107 2.03 7.09 17.61
C SER A 107 0.62 6.64 17.21
N LEU A 108 0.43 6.19 15.96
CA LEU A 108 -0.88 5.73 15.47
C LEU A 108 -1.33 4.47 16.21
N ARG A 109 -2.64 4.37 16.48
CA ARG A 109 -3.29 3.11 16.86
C ARG A 109 -3.43 2.23 15.63
N PHE A 110 -2.36 1.48 15.38
CA PHE A 110 -2.29 0.52 14.28
C PHE A 110 -3.32 -0.58 14.51
N CYS A 111 -4.17 -0.84 13.51
CA CYS A 111 -5.34 -1.71 13.64
C CYS A 111 -5.11 -3.14 13.12
N GLN A 112 -3.87 -3.52 12.78
CA GLN A 112 -3.49 -4.86 12.32
C GLN A 112 -2.35 -5.48 13.16
N GLU A 113 -2.05 -6.76 12.94
CA GLU A 113 -0.87 -7.41 13.52
C GLU A 113 0.44 -6.82 12.92
N ASN A 114 1.58 -6.98 13.59
CA ASN A 114 2.89 -6.58 13.06
C ASN A 114 3.08 -5.08 12.76
N LYS A 115 2.56 -4.21 13.65
CA LYS A 115 2.74 -2.74 13.59
C LYS A 115 4.18 -2.31 13.31
N TYR A 116 5.15 -2.82 14.07
CA TYR A 116 6.54 -2.37 13.98
C TYR A 116 7.20 -2.76 12.65
N TYR A 117 6.90 -3.96 12.14
CA TYR A 117 7.39 -4.42 10.84
C TYR A 117 6.86 -3.57 9.69
N ASN A 118 5.53 -3.35 9.65
CA ASN A 118 4.90 -2.53 8.62
C ASN A 118 5.43 -1.07 8.66
N ILE A 119 5.55 -0.49 9.85
CA ILE A 119 6.15 0.85 10.01
C ILE A 119 7.58 0.87 9.49
N HIS A 120 8.40 -0.13 9.81
CA HIS A 120 9.79 -0.20 9.38
C HIS A 120 9.92 -0.33 7.85
N LEU A 121 9.10 -1.19 7.24
CA LEU A 121 9.07 -1.41 5.78
C LEU A 121 8.76 -0.10 5.03
N HIS A 122 7.65 0.55 5.38
CA HIS A 122 7.26 1.81 4.76
C HIS A 122 8.20 2.97 5.12
N ALA A 123 8.81 2.98 6.30
CA ALA A 123 9.77 4.01 6.70
C ALA A 123 11.07 3.89 5.91
N THR A 124 11.53 2.67 5.67
CA THR A 124 12.71 2.41 4.84
C THR A 124 12.46 2.86 3.40
N ALA A 125 11.30 2.52 2.83
CA ALA A 125 10.90 2.97 1.50
C ALA A 125 10.82 4.50 1.40
N LEU A 126 10.17 5.16 2.38
CA LEU A 126 10.01 6.61 2.36
C LEU A 126 11.34 7.36 2.57
N ARG A 127 12.22 6.89 3.47
CA ARG A 127 13.56 7.48 3.66
C ARG A 127 14.45 7.31 2.44
N GLY A 128 14.22 6.27 1.64
CA GLY A 128 14.93 6.06 0.38
C GLY A 128 14.59 7.09 -0.70
N MET A 129 13.47 7.82 -0.57
CA MET A 129 13.03 8.81 -1.56
C MET A 129 13.78 10.12 -1.41
N LYS A 130 14.15 10.71 -2.55
CA LYS A 130 14.97 11.93 -2.61
C LYS A 130 14.17 13.21 -2.80
N SER A 131 12.92 13.11 -3.28
CA SER A 131 12.10 14.27 -3.60
C SER A 131 10.60 13.99 -3.44
N LEU A 132 9.83 15.08 -3.37
CA LEU A 132 8.37 15.03 -3.42
C LEU A 132 7.88 14.38 -4.72
N ASP A 133 8.55 14.63 -5.83
CA ASP A 133 8.21 14.02 -7.12
C ASP A 133 8.28 12.49 -7.06
N GLU A 134 9.27 11.91 -6.38
CA GLU A 134 9.34 10.44 -6.21
C GLU A 134 8.15 9.88 -5.43
N VAL A 135 7.66 10.61 -4.41
CA VAL A 135 6.44 10.25 -3.67
C VAL A 135 5.22 10.31 -4.60
N LEU A 136 5.04 11.40 -5.35
CA LEU A 136 3.91 11.58 -6.27
C LEU A 136 3.96 10.59 -7.45
N HIS A 137 5.15 10.15 -7.82
CA HIS A 137 5.42 9.24 -8.94
C HIS A 137 5.42 7.76 -8.57
N SER A 138 5.22 7.47 -7.28
CA SER A 138 5.31 6.16 -6.66
C SER A 138 4.39 5.11 -7.30
N ARG A 139 4.91 3.89 -7.51
CA ARG A 139 4.19 2.80 -8.18
C ARG A 139 3.93 1.59 -7.29
N THR A 140 4.77 1.30 -6.31
CA THR A 140 4.67 0.06 -5.55
C THR A 140 3.74 0.24 -4.36
N PRO A 141 3.02 -0.81 -3.92
CA PRO A 141 2.17 -0.74 -2.73
C PRO A 141 2.92 -0.23 -1.49
N ILE A 142 4.20 -0.61 -1.34
CA ILE A 142 5.04 -0.19 -0.20
C ILE A 142 5.46 1.29 -0.24
N SER A 143 5.46 1.92 -1.41
CA SER A 143 5.91 3.30 -1.59
C SER A 143 4.76 4.29 -1.75
N GLN A 144 3.51 3.84 -1.85
CA GLN A 144 2.35 4.73 -2.02
C GLN A 144 1.97 5.40 -0.70
N MET A 145 1.72 6.71 -0.77
CA MET A 145 1.45 7.54 0.41
C MET A 145 0.26 8.46 0.16
N TRP A 146 -0.55 8.70 1.18
CA TRP A 146 -1.56 9.76 1.23
C TRP A 146 -1.05 10.98 1.96
N PHE A 147 -1.43 12.16 1.47
CA PHE A 147 -1.30 13.40 2.24
C PHE A 147 -2.48 13.55 3.19
N PHE A 148 -2.18 13.60 4.49
CA PHE A 148 -3.10 14.01 5.53
C PHE A 148 -2.67 15.37 6.08
N GLN A 149 -3.62 16.27 6.31
CA GLN A 149 -3.34 17.50 7.04
C GLN A 149 -3.26 17.25 8.53
N LEU A 150 -2.39 17.98 9.23
CA LEU A 150 -2.42 18.06 10.68
C LEU A 150 -3.73 18.69 11.12
N LYS A 151 -4.39 18.14 12.15
CA LYS A 151 -5.61 18.75 12.73
C LYS A 151 -5.38 20.22 13.09
N SER A 152 -4.21 20.56 13.65
CA SER A 152 -3.85 21.95 13.97
C SER A 152 -3.87 22.88 12.77
N SER A 153 -3.39 22.42 11.60
CA SER A 153 -3.39 23.20 10.36
C SER A 153 -4.79 23.28 9.75
N PHE A 154 -5.57 22.19 9.78
CA PHE A 154 -6.97 22.18 9.35
C PHE A 154 -7.83 23.16 10.16
N MET A 155 -7.65 23.18 11.48
CA MET A 155 -8.41 24.03 12.39
C MET A 155 -8.14 25.53 12.24
N GLN A 156 -7.09 25.94 11.52
CA GLN A 156 -6.77 27.35 11.25
C GLN A 156 -7.37 27.87 9.94
N GLN A 157 -7.90 26.99 9.09
CA GLN A 157 -8.44 27.37 7.80
C GLN A 157 -9.75 28.14 7.96
N SER A 158 -9.91 29.22 7.18
CA SER A 158 -11.17 29.96 7.03
C SER A 158 -12.06 29.41 5.93
N ARG A 159 -11.49 28.65 4.98
CA ARG A 159 -12.16 27.96 3.88
C ARG A 159 -11.34 26.73 3.49
N PHE A 160 -11.98 25.75 2.83
CA PHE A 160 -11.23 24.62 2.28
C PHE A 160 -10.12 25.12 1.35
N THR A 161 -8.90 24.62 1.54
CA THR A 161 -7.76 24.97 0.70
C THR A 161 -7.36 23.80 -0.18
N GLN A 162 -6.94 24.10 -1.41
CA GLN A 162 -6.32 23.13 -2.30
C GLN A 162 -5.06 22.49 -1.67
N TRP A 163 -4.58 21.40 -2.27
CA TRP A 163 -3.30 20.82 -1.88
C TRP A 163 -2.17 21.72 -2.42
N ASP A 164 -1.14 21.94 -1.60
CA ASP A 164 -0.09 22.91 -1.90
C ASP A 164 1.29 22.37 -1.49
N GLU A 165 2.14 22.15 -2.49
CA GLU A 165 3.52 21.66 -2.31
C GLU A 165 4.43 22.66 -1.60
N SER A 166 4.09 23.94 -1.53
CA SER A 166 4.83 24.94 -0.76
C SER A 166 4.55 24.85 0.75
N ARG A 167 3.48 24.16 1.15
CA ARG A 167 3.00 24.04 2.52
C ARG A 167 3.19 22.65 3.12
N LEU A 168 4.26 21.94 2.75
CA LEU A 168 4.49 20.57 3.24
C LEU A 168 4.44 20.42 4.75
N ASP A 169 4.74 21.48 5.52
CA ASP A 169 4.66 21.49 6.99
C ASP A 169 3.25 21.28 7.55
N ASP A 170 2.21 21.55 6.78
CA ASP A 170 0.82 21.30 7.18
C ASP A 170 0.40 19.84 7.02
N TYR A 171 1.26 19.00 6.43
CA TYR A 171 0.92 17.63 6.06
C TYR A 171 1.80 16.59 6.74
N ILE A 172 1.28 15.37 6.78
CA ILE A 172 2.06 14.15 6.91
C ILE A 172 1.71 13.21 5.76
N LEU A 173 2.63 12.29 5.48
CA LEU A 173 2.42 11.14 4.60
C LEU A 173 1.94 9.96 5.46
N ILE A 174 0.90 9.28 5.03
CA ILE A 174 0.45 8.01 5.62
C ILE A 174 0.48 6.94 4.52
N PRO A 175 1.09 5.76 4.73
CA PRO A 175 1.09 4.70 3.74
C PRO A 175 -0.30 4.30 3.26
N VAL A 176 -0.42 4.03 1.97
CA VAL A 176 -1.64 3.46 1.35
C VAL A 176 -1.65 1.95 1.61
N ALA A 177 -1.78 1.60 2.88
CA ALA A 177 -1.78 0.23 3.35
C ALA A 177 -2.73 0.09 4.54
N ALA A 178 -3.29 -1.11 4.67
CA ALA A 178 -4.14 -1.45 5.78
C ALA A 178 -3.37 -1.34 7.11
N GLY A 179 -4.06 -1.03 8.21
CA GLY A 179 -3.42 -0.86 9.52
C GLY A 179 -2.98 0.58 9.84
N PHE A 180 -2.64 1.40 8.85
CA PHE A 180 -2.10 2.75 9.08
C PHE A 180 -3.18 3.80 9.36
N VAL A 181 -4.32 3.73 8.70
CA VAL A 181 -5.46 4.61 8.98
C VAL A 181 -6.42 3.96 9.96
N ASN A 182 -6.99 4.74 10.87
CA ASN A 182 -7.94 4.23 11.85
C ASN A 182 -8.98 5.28 12.24
N LYS A 183 -10.08 4.82 12.83
CA LYS A 183 -11.24 5.66 13.14
C LYS A 183 -11.01 6.79 14.13
N THR A 184 -9.92 6.74 14.87
CA THR A 184 -9.72 7.63 16.01
C THR A 184 -8.62 8.63 15.80
N ASP A 185 -7.52 8.26 15.13
CA ASP A 185 -6.41 9.17 14.85
C ASP A 185 -6.58 9.88 13.50
N CYS A 186 -7.29 9.24 12.56
CA CYS A 186 -7.49 9.71 11.19
C CYS A 186 -8.97 9.99 10.93
N VAL A 187 -9.31 11.17 10.38
CA VAL A 187 -10.68 11.48 9.94
C VAL A 187 -10.67 11.83 8.46
N PHE A 188 -11.61 11.23 7.73
CA PHE A 188 -11.96 11.60 6.37
C PHE A 188 -13.09 12.62 6.38
N VAL A 189 -12.89 13.70 5.61
CA VAL A 189 -13.85 14.78 5.44
C VAL A 189 -14.37 14.79 4.02
N SER A 190 -15.63 14.39 3.86
CA SER A 190 -16.40 14.55 2.63
C SER A 190 -17.05 15.93 2.61
N HIS A 191 -17.06 16.59 1.45
CA HIS A 191 -17.65 17.92 1.31
C HIS A 191 -18.51 18.03 0.05
N PHE A 192 -19.50 18.90 0.11
CA PHE A 192 -20.43 19.12 -0.98
C PHE A 192 -20.08 20.39 -1.77
N TRP A 193 -20.24 20.34 -3.10
CA TRP A 193 -20.02 21.53 -3.92
C TRP A 193 -21.28 22.41 -3.96
N ARG A 194 -21.26 23.57 -3.27
CA ARG A 194 -22.36 24.55 -3.24
C ARG A 194 -22.39 25.47 -4.46
N THR A 195 -21.23 25.81 -5.01
CA THR A 195 -21.12 26.58 -6.27
C THR A 195 -20.30 25.79 -7.29
N THR A 196 -20.11 26.33 -8.50
CA THR A 196 -19.26 25.69 -9.52
C THR A 196 -17.78 26.05 -9.37
N GLN A 197 -17.44 27.06 -8.55
CA GLN A 197 -16.07 27.55 -8.38
C GLN A 197 -15.42 27.03 -7.10
N HIS A 198 -16.20 26.82 -6.04
CA HIS A 198 -15.68 26.41 -4.74
C HIS A 198 -16.76 25.65 -3.96
N PRO A 199 -16.41 24.58 -3.22
CA PRO A 199 -17.44 23.81 -2.55
C PRO A 199 -18.10 24.54 -1.39
N ASP A 200 -17.33 25.34 -0.67
CA ASP A 200 -17.81 26.09 0.48
C ASP A 200 -17.16 27.48 0.51
N PRO A 201 -17.57 28.41 -0.36
CA PRO A 201 -16.90 29.69 -0.53
C PRO A 201 -16.89 30.56 0.74
N GLU A 202 -17.94 30.43 1.56
CA GLU A 202 -18.12 31.18 2.81
C GLU A 202 -17.62 30.40 4.05
N GLY A 203 -17.10 29.18 3.88
CA GLY A 203 -16.59 28.37 4.99
C GLY A 203 -17.65 27.86 5.98
N VAL A 204 -18.92 27.79 5.57
CA VAL A 204 -20.03 27.39 6.44
C VAL A 204 -19.91 25.93 6.87
N ASP A 205 -19.70 25.03 5.91
CA ASP A 205 -19.54 23.60 6.19
C ASP A 205 -18.21 23.34 6.91
N LEU A 206 -17.13 24.02 6.50
CA LEU A 206 -15.84 23.92 7.17
C LEU A 206 -15.94 24.30 8.66
N ASN A 207 -16.65 25.39 8.99
CA ASN A 207 -16.79 25.82 10.38
C ASN A 207 -17.55 24.78 11.23
N LEU A 208 -18.57 24.13 10.67
CA LEU A 208 -19.27 23.04 11.35
C LEU A 208 -18.37 21.81 11.53
N LEU A 209 -17.57 21.46 10.51
CA LEU A 209 -16.60 20.36 10.59
C LEU A 209 -15.51 20.64 11.63
N ARG A 210 -15.04 21.88 11.73
CA ARG A 210 -14.10 22.32 12.78
C ARG A 210 -14.71 22.15 14.17
N GLN A 211 -15.99 22.47 14.35
CA GLN A 211 -16.69 22.24 15.62
C GLN A 211 -16.79 20.75 15.96
N ASP A 212 -17.16 19.91 14.99
CA ASP A 212 -17.21 18.45 15.18
C ASP A 212 -15.83 17.88 15.56
N LEU A 213 -14.77 18.43 14.98
CA LEU A 213 -13.40 17.96 15.20
C LEU A 213 -12.75 18.55 16.46
N ALA A 214 -13.23 19.66 17.02
CA ALA A 214 -12.59 20.36 18.14
C ALA A 214 -12.30 19.41 19.31
N ASP A 215 -13.32 18.69 19.77
CA ASP A 215 -13.25 17.75 20.89
C ASP A 215 -12.85 16.31 20.48
N SER A 216 -12.64 16.08 19.17
CA SER A 216 -12.23 14.77 18.68
C SER A 216 -10.78 14.44 19.05
N ARG A 217 -10.49 13.16 19.27
CA ARG A 217 -9.12 12.63 19.48
C ARG A 217 -8.30 12.51 18.19
N CYS A 218 -8.88 12.90 17.05
CA CYS A 218 -8.21 12.88 15.76
C CYS A 218 -6.97 13.78 15.76
N SER A 219 -5.91 13.31 15.09
CA SER A 219 -4.69 14.07 14.86
C SER A 219 -4.49 14.45 13.38
N TYR A 220 -5.08 13.66 12.47
CA TYR A 220 -4.82 13.73 11.04
C TYR A 220 -6.12 13.78 10.24
N VAL A 221 -6.28 14.82 9.43
CA VAL A 221 -7.49 15.05 8.64
C VAL A 221 -7.16 14.83 7.16
N TRP A 222 -7.83 13.87 6.54
CA TRP A 222 -7.85 13.72 5.10
C TRP A 222 -9.08 14.44 4.55
N VAL A 223 -8.84 15.50 3.79
CA VAL A 223 -9.89 16.18 3.04
C VAL A 223 -9.92 15.55 1.66
N ASP A 224 -11.10 15.39 1.06
CA ASP A 224 -11.24 15.02 -0.37
C ASP A 224 -10.71 16.11 -1.31
N TRP A 225 -9.44 16.45 -1.17
CA TRP A 225 -8.77 17.48 -1.96
C TRP A 225 -8.74 17.08 -3.43
N THR A 226 -8.86 15.80 -3.79
CA THR A 226 -9.03 15.37 -5.18
C THR A 226 -10.24 16.02 -5.86
N CYS A 227 -11.24 16.40 -5.07
CA CYS A 227 -12.42 17.12 -5.51
C CYS A 227 -12.40 18.61 -5.16
N LEU A 228 -11.32 19.21 -4.64
CA LEU A 228 -11.22 20.66 -4.43
C LEU A 228 -10.79 21.40 -5.70
N PRO A 229 -10.99 22.73 -5.82
CA PRO A 229 -10.41 23.51 -6.90
C PRO A 229 -8.87 23.53 -6.75
N GLN A 230 -8.17 22.79 -7.61
CA GLN A 230 -6.71 22.58 -7.49
C GLN A 230 -5.86 23.53 -8.36
N GLY A 231 -6.48 24.57 -8.93
CA GLY A 231 -5.80 25.48 -9.86
C GLY A 231 -5.19 24.74 -11.07
N LYS A 232 -4.01 25.17 -11.53
CA LYS A 232 -3.28 24.53 -12.63
C LYS A 232 -2.39 23.41 -12.08
N LEU A 233 -2.86 22.17 -12.20
CA LEU A 233 -2.10 20.99 -11.80
C LEU A 233 -1.03 20.59 -12.83
N SER A 234 0.15 20.18 -12.34
CA SER A 234 1.15 19.48 -13.14
C SER A 234 0.65 18.08 -13.53
N ASP A 235 1.22 17.50 -14.58
CA ASP A 235 0.81 16.14 -14.99
C ASP A 235 1.13 15.09 -13.91
N LEU A 236 2.19 15.32 -13.12
CA LEU A 236 2.55 14.44 -12.01
C LEU A 236 1.53 14.53 -10.86
N GLN A 237 1.05 15.73 -10.54
CA GLN A 237 -0.01 15.90 -9.54
C GLN A 237 -1.32 15.29 -10.03
N LYS A 238 -1.70 15.48 -11.30
CA LYS A 238 -2.87 14.80 -11.91
C LYS A 238 -2.75 13.28 -11.80
N TYR A 239 -1.56 12.73 -12.11
CA TYR A 239 -1.27 11.31 -11.97
C TYR A 239 -1.51 10.84 -10.52
N TYR A 240 -0.90 11.52 -9.55
CA TYR A 240 -1.02 11.19 -8.13
C TYR A 240 -2.49 11.24 -7.66
N PHE A 241 -3.25 12.26 -8.06
CA PHE A 241 -4.65 12.44 -7.68
C PHE A 241 -5.53 11.33 -8.25
N GLN A 242 -5.32 10.96 -9.52
CA GLN A 242 -6.06 9.86 -10.15
C GLN A 242 -5.72 8.50 -9.54
N VAL A 243 -4.47 8.27 -9.15
CA VAL A 243 -4.07 7.05 -8.41
C VAL A 243 -4.71 7.04 -7.02
N SER A 244 -4.67 8.17 -6.31
CA SER A 244 -5.21 8.32 -4.95
C SER A 244 -6.72 8.10 -4.90
N LEU A 245 -7.48 8.62 -5.87
CA LEU A 245 -8.93 8.41 -5.97
C LEU A 245 -9.32 6.93 -6.04
N ARG A 246 -8.49 6.09 -6.67
CA ARG A 246 -8.75 4.64 -6.74
C ARG A 246 -8.55 3.92 -5.41
N LYS A 247 -7.92 4.59 -4.44
CA LYS A 247 -7.62 4.09 -3.09
C LYS A 247 -8.54 4.69 -2.02
N LEU A 248 -9.46 5.57 -2.43
CA LEU A 248 -10.52 6.12 -1.57
C LEU A 248 -11.29 5.07 -0.77
N PRO A 249 -11.62 3.86 -1.29
CA PRO A 249 -12.37 2.87 -0.53
C PRO A 249 -11.73 2.52 0.82
N LEU A 250 -10.40 2.39 0.87
CA LEU A 250 -9.63 2.10 2.09
C LEU A 250 -9.77 3.23 3.13
N LEU A 251 -9.71 4.49 2.69
CA LEU A 251 -9.99 5.67 3.55
C LEU A 251 -11.44 5.65 4.05
N VAL A 252 -12.40 5.27 3.20
CA VAL A 252 -13.84 5.14 3.53
C VAL A 252 -14.15 4.09 4.56
N ARG A 253 -13.37 3.05 4.55
CA ARG A 253 -13.62 1.92 5.41
C ARG A 253 -12.93 2.06 6.77
N ASP A 254 -11.80 2.77 6.85
CA ASP A 254 -10.92 2.69 8.02
C ASP A 254 -10.76 3.99 8.81
N CYS A 255 -10.96 5.16 8.20
CA CYS A 255 -10.94 6.45 8.90
C CYS A 255 -12.23 6.70 9.70
N GLY A 256 -12.17 7.68 10.62
CA GLY A 256 -13.36 8.32 11.16
C GLY A 256 -14.01 9.15 10.07
N TYR A 257 -15.33 9.34 10.13
CA TYR A 257 -16.07 10.01 9.06
C TYR A 257 -16.72 11.30 9.54
N SER A 258 -16.62 12.34 8.72
CA SER A 258 -17.38 13.57 8.90
C SER A 258 -17.87 14.10 7.55
N TRP A 259 -19.18 14.34 7.44
CA TRP A 259 -19.84 14.88 6.26
C TRP A 259 -20.82 15.98 6.64
N ARG A 260 -21.06 16.87 5.68
CA ARG A 260 -22.14 17.85 5.70
C ARG A 260 -22.77 17.85 4.31
N PHE A 261 -23.87 17.11 4.16
CA PHE A 261 -24.64 17.13 2.93
C PHE A 261 -25.85 18.06 3.12
N PRO A 262 -26.11 18.97 2.16
CA PRO A 262 -27.38 19.70 2.13
C PRO A 262 -28.51 18.74 1.72
N ASP A 263 -29.65 19.26 1.25
CA ASP A 263 -30.75 18.45 0.73
C ASP A 263 -30.26 17.36 -0.23
N PHE A 264 -30.88 16.18 -0.14
CA PHE A 264 -30.49 14.99 -0.90
C PHE A 264 -30.32 15.29 -2.40
N GLN A 265 -29.15 14.93 -2.95
CA GLN A 265 -28.89 14.97 -4.40
C GLN A 265 -28.26 13.66 -4.87
N PRO A 266 -28.67 13.12 -6.03
CA PRO A 266 -28.17 11.82 -6.50
C PRO A 266 -26.73 11.91 -7.05
N ARG A 267 -25.75 12.04 -6.14
CA ARG A 267 -24.32 12.02 -6.43
C ARG A 267 -23.75 10.64 -6.17
N LEU A 268 -23.15 10.05 -7.21
CA LEU A 268 -22.77 8.65 -7.19
C LEU A 268 -21.60 8.36 -6.23
N TRP A 269 -20.64 9.29 -6.10
CA TRP A 269 -19.55 9.19 -5.11
C TRP A 269 -20.06 9.19 -3.67
N ILE A 270 -21.06 10.02 -3.34
CA ILE A 270 -21.67 10.02 -2.00
C ILE A 270 -22.39 8.70 -1.71
N LEU A 271 -23.14 8.18 -2.70
CA LEU A 271 -23.76 6.85 -2.56
C LEU A 271 -22.72 5.76 -2.29
N PHE A 272 -21.58 5.83 -2.99
CA PHE A 272 -20.45 4.94 -2.78
C PHE A 272 -19.84 5.07 -1.38
N GLU A 273 -19.61 6.29 -0.90
CA GLU A 273 -19.09 6.54 0.45
C GLU A 273 -20.00 5.93 1.53
N VAL A 274 -21.31 6.20 1.42
CA VAL A 274 -22.32 5.66 2.33
C VAL A 274 -22.38 4.13 2.25
N ALA A 275 -22.31 3.54 1.05
CA ALA A 275 -22.31 2.09 0.86
C ALA A 275 -21.06 1.43 1.47
N CYS A 276 -19.87 1.99 1.21
CA CYS A 276 -18.61 1.54 1.81
C CYS A 276 -18.71 1.49 3.32
N TRP A 277 -19.25 2.55 3.91
CA TRP A 277 -19.40 2.64 5.35
C TRP A 277 -20.44 1.64 5.88
N LEU A 278 -21.65 1.64 5.32
CA LEU A 278 -22.77 0.80 5.75
C LEU A 278 -22.45 -0.71 5.66
N PHE A 279 -21.78 -1.15 4.60
CA PHE A 279 -21.53 -2.57 4.36
C PHE A 279 -20.30 -3.12 5.10
N ASN A 280 -19.45 -2.28 5.70
CA ASN A 280 -18.20 -2.72 6.32
C ASN A 280 -18.08 -2.37 7.82
N HIS A 281 -19.18 -1.95 8.45
CA HIS A 281 -19.22 -1.53 9.85
C HIS A 281 -20.37 -2.14 10.63
N GLU A 282 -20.08 -2.53 11.87
CA GLU A 282 -21.09 -2.84 12.88
C GLU A 282 -21.60 -1.54 13.53
N GLY A 283 -22.89 -1.48 13.88
CA GLY A 283 -23.44 -0.35 14.64
C GLY A 283 -23.53 0.99 13.87
N CYS A 284 -23.97 0.94 12.61
CA CYS A 284 -24.17 2.10 11.75
C CYS A 284 -25.14 3.13 12.38
N VAL A 285 -24.64 4.33 12.69
CA VAL A 285 -25.44 5.49 13.13
C VAL A 285 -26.05 6.18 11.90
N GLU A 286 -27.38 6.11 11.77
CA GLU A 286 -28.10 6.80 10.69
C GLU A 286 -28.29 8.27 11.06
N TYR A 287 -27.90 9.16 10.17
CA TYR A 287 -28.18 10.60 10.27
C TYR A 287 -29.20 10.98 9.19
N ASP A 288 -30.05 11.96 9.49
CA ASP A 288 -31.16 12.37 8.61
C ASP A 288 -30.68 12.78 7.21
N ASP A 289 -29.50 13.40 7.11
CA ASP A 289 -28.89 13.83 5.85
C ASP A 289 -28.37 12.67 4.98
N MET A 290 -28.31 11.45 5.52
CA MET A 290 -27.96 10.24 4.79
C MET A 290 -29.13 9.31 4.50
N ALA A 291 -30.31 9.56 5.09
CA ALA A 291 -31.43 8.61 5.05
C ALA A 291 -31.79 8.19 3.62
N GLY A 292 -31.75 9.14 2.67
CA GLY A 292 -31.96 8.87 1.25
C GLY A 292 -30.93 7.91 0.63
N TYR A 293 -29.64 8.12 0.90
CA TYR A 293 -28.57 7.24 0.39
C TYR A 293 -28.62 5.87 1.05
N ILE A 294 -28.88 5.79 2.36
CA ILE A 294 -29.01 4.51 3.08
C ILE A 294 -30.17 3.69 2.53
N SER A 295 -31.32 4.34 2.27
CA SER A 295 -32.46 3.69 1.61
C SER A 295 -32.07 3.15 0.24
N ASP A 296 -31.37 3.95 -0.56
CA ASP A 296 -30.89 3.54 -1.89
C ASP A 296 -29.88 2.38 -1.79
N CYS A 297 -28.96 2.37 -0.81
CA CYS A 297 -28.06 1.24 -0.53
C CYS A 297 -28.81 -0.06 -0.21
N ARG A 298 -29.84 0.02 0.62
CA ARG A 298 -30.72 -1.12 0.95
C ARG A 298 -31.51 -1.60 -0.28
N GLU A 299 -31.92 -0.69 -1.15
CA GLU A 299 -32.58 -1.03 -2.42
C GLU A 299 -31.61 -1.75 -3.36
N MET A 300 -30.35 -1.28 -3.48
CA MET A 300 -29.32 -1.89 -4.34
C MET A 300 -29.09 -3.38 -4.03
N VAL A 301 -29.15 -3.77 -2.75
CA VAL A 301 -29.04 -5.17 -2.32
C VAL A 301 -30.17 -6.05 -2.89
N LYS A 302 -31.37 -5.47 -3.03
CA LYS A 302 -32.59 -6.16 -3.48
C LYS A 302 -32.70 -6.22 -5.00
N VAL A 303 -32.51 -5.10 -5.70
CA VAL A 303 -32.83 -4.95 -7.12
C VAL A 303 -31.62 -4.69 -8.02
N GLY A 304 -30.41 -4.59 -7.43
CA GLY A 304 -29.16 -4.34 -8.13
C GLY A 304 -28.76 -2.86 -8.23
N VAL A 305 -27.46 -2.61 -8.31
CA VAL A 305 -26.85 -1.27 -8.32
C VAL A 305 -27.33 -0.45 -9.53
N LYS A 306 -27.17 -0.98 -10.75
CA LYS A 306 -27.53 -0.28 -12.00
C LYS A 306 -28.99 0.18 -12.03
N THR A 307 -29.90 -0.64 -11.50
CA THR A 307 -31.33 -0.33 -11.40
C THR A 307 -31.56 0.92 -10.55
N VAL A 308 -30.99 0.97 -9.35
CA VAL A 308 -31.14 2.12 -8.44
C VAL A 308 -30.44 3.36 -9.00
N VAL A 309 -29.22 3.20 -9.53
CA VAL A 309 -28.44 4.29 -10.15
C VAL A 309 -29.24 4.94 -11.28
N ALA A 310 -29.86 4.15 -12.17
CA ALA A 310 -30.69 4.66 -13.26
C ALA A 310 -32.00 5.29 -12.75
N LYS A 311 -32.73 4.60 -11.86
CA LYS A 311 -34.02 5.05 -11.29
C LYS A 311 -33.88 6.42 -10.60
N ARG A 312 -32.83 6.60 -9.81
CA ARG A 312 -32.59 7.81 -9.01
C ARG A 312 -31.71 8.83 -9.73
N ARG A 313 -31.26 8.52 -10.96
CA ARG A 313 -30.42 9.38 -11.81
C ARG A 313 -29.13 9.81 -11.13
N TYR A 314 -28.45 8.86 -10.49
CA TYR A 314 -27.14 9.07 -9.90
C TYR A 314 -26.09 9.42 -10.95
N LYS A 315 -25.26 10.44 -10.69
CA LYS A 315 -24.19 10.88 -11.59
C LYS A 315 -22.92 11.28 -10.85
N CYS A 316 -21.78 11.14 -11.51
CA CYS A 316 -20.52 11.77 -11.12
C CYS A 316 -20.39 13.13 -11.81
N THR A 317 -19.73 14.09 -11.15
CA THR A 317 -19.38 15.38 -11.77
C THR A 317 -18.44 15.16 -12.96
N ASN A 318 -17.43 14.32 -12.78
CA ASN A 318 -16.63 13.77 -13.87
C ASN A 318 -17.29 12.50 -14.40
N GLY A 319 -17.85 12.56 -15.61
CA GLY A 319 -18.55 11.42 -16.23
C GLY A 319 -17.69 10.15 -16.34
N GLY A 320 -16.36 10.30 -16.45
CA GLY A 320 -15.41 9.20 -16.52
C GLY A 320 -15.39 8.30 -15.28
N ASP A 321 -15.78 8.83 -14.12
CA ASP A 321 -15.78 8.09 -12.86
C ASP A 321 -16.98 7.14 -12.72
N THR A 322 -18.05 7.37 -13.48
CA THR A 322 -19.32 6.64 -13.35
C THR A 322 -19.12 5.13 -13.41
N ARG A 323 -18.28 4.68 -14.35
CA ARG A 323 -17.98 3.25 -14.53
C ARG A 323 -17.25 2.67 -13.33
N ILE A 324 -16.17 3.32 -12.87
CA ILE A 324 -15.35 2.81 -11.75
C ILE A 324 -16.15 2.78 -10.45
N VAL A 325 -16.94 3.81 -10.15
CA VAL A 325 -17.77 3.85 -8.94
C VAL A 325 -18.88 2.81 -8.98
N THR A 326 -19.51 2.61 -10.15
CA THR A 326 -20.54 1.56 -10.32
C THR A 326 -19.95 0.17 -10.12
N SER A 327 -18.76 -0.11 -10.69
CA SER A 327 -18.07 -1.38 -10.49
C SER A 327 -17.78 -1.67 -9.02
N TRP A 328 -17.28 -0.68 -8.28
CA TRP A 328 -17.03 -0.82 -6.84
C TRP A 328 -18.31 -1.02 -6.04
N LEU A 329 -19.39 -0.29 -6.34
CA LEU A 329 -20.69 -0.49 -5.71
C LEU A 329 -21.23 -1.91 -5.92
N GLU A 330 -21.13 -2.45 -7.14
CA GLU A 330 -21.57 -3.81 -7.42
C GLU A 330 -20.75 -4.84 -6.65
N LEU A 331 -19.44 -4.68 -6.57
CA LEU A 331 -18.56 -5.54 -5.76
C LEU A 331 -18.95 -5.47 -4.27
N LEU A 332 -19.12 -4.27 -3.71
CA LEU A 332 -19.52 -4.09 -2.31
C LEU A 332 -20.87 -4.76 -1.99
N VAL A 333 -21.87 -4.61 -2.87
CA VAL A 333 -23.17 -5.24 -2.69
C VAL A 333 -23.07 -6.77 -2.76
N LEU A 334 -22.26 -7.30 -3.68
CA LEU A 334 -22.04 -8.75 -3.78
C LEU A 334 -21.33 -9.32 -2.54
N LEU A 335 -20.27 -8.64 -2.07
CA LEU A 335 -19.58 -9.02 -0.84
C LEU A 335 -20.52 -8.96 0.35
N TYR A 336 -21.32 -7.89 0.46
CA TYR A 336 -22.31 -7.76 1.53
C TYR A 336 -23.32 -8.92 1.55
N LYS A 337 -23.77 -9.37 0.38
CA LYS A 337 -24.76 -10.46 0.22
C LYS A 337 -24.20 -11.86 0.47
N HIS A 338 -22.94 -12.09 0.13
CA HIS A 338 -22.38 -13.43 0.01
C HIS A 338 -21.22 -13.71 0.97
N VAL A 339 -20.67 -12.68 1.63
CA VAL A 339 -19.61 -12.79 2.63
C VAL A 339 -20.12 -12.16 3.93
N PRO A 340 -20.75 -12.94 4.84
CA PRO A 340 -21.41 -12.39 6.04
C PRO A 340 -20.43 -11.76 7.04
N SER A 341 -19.24 -12.34 7.16
CA SER A 341 -18.20 -11.88 8.08
C SER A 341 -17.64 -10.52 7.63
N ILE A 342 -17.80 -9.50 8.47
CA ILE A 342 -17.25 -8.17 8.22
C ILE A 342 -15.72 -8.20 8.17
N SER A 343 -15.06 -8.97 9.04
CA SER A 343 -13.59 -9.11 9.02
C SER A 343 -13.13 -9.71 7.69
N THR A 344 -13.74 -10.80 7.25
CA THR A 344 -13.42 -11.45 5.97
C THR A 344 -13.63 -10.52 4.79
N ARG A 345 -14.71 -9.70 4.80
CA ARG A 345 -14.93 -8.68 3.77
C ARG A 345 -13.80 -7.64 3.75
N ARG A 346 -13.38 -7.16 4.92
CA ARG A 346 -12.33 -6.14 5.05
C ARG A 346 -10.98 -6.68 4.63
N ASP A 347 -10.61 -7.90 5.02
CA ASP A 347 -9.34 -8.54 4.61
C ASP A 347 -9.27 -8.75 3.08
N LEU A 348 -10.40 -9.17 2.49
CA LEU A 348 -10.52 -9.29 1.04
C LEU A 348 -10.39 -7.92 0.36
N LEU A 349 -11.09 -6.91 0.87
CA LEU A 349 -11.01 -5.55 0.34
C LEU A 349 -9.60 -4.96 0.50
N ASP A 350 -8.87 -5.23 1.59
CA ASP A 350 -7.46 -4.86 1.76
C ASP A 350 -6.58 -5.43 0.64
N THR A 351 -6.81 -6.71 0.34
CA THR A 351 -6.09 -7.39 -0.73
C THR A 351 -6.46 -6.80 -2.10
N VAL A 352 -7.73 -6.49 -2.35
CA VAL A 352 -8.13 -5.91 -3.64
C VAL A 352 -7.64 -4.47 -3.79
N GLU A 353 -7.79 -3.65 -2.76
CA GLU A 353 -7.48 -2.22 -2.74
C GLU A 353 -5.97 -1.97 -2.74
N GLY A 354 -5.16 -2.79 -2.07
CA GLY A 354 -3.70 -2.68 -2.05
C GLY A 354 -3.05 -2.83 -3.44
N PHE A 355 -3.60 -3.72 -4.29
CA PHE A 355 -2.99 -4.13 -5.55
C PHE A 355 -3.49 -3.39 -6.79
N HIS A 356 -4.67 -2.76 -6.69
CA HIS A 356 -5.35 -2.10 -7.81
C HIS A 356 -4.57 -0.93 -8.46
N ALA A 357 -3.34 -0.65 -8.00
CA ALA A 357 -2.49 0.34 -8.63
C ALA A 357 -1.63 -0.20 -9.78
N THR A 358 -1.32 -1.51 -9.86
CA THR A 358 -0.24 -1.95 -10.78
C THR A 358 -0.36 -3.32 -11.44
N THR A 359 -1.22 -4.24 -11.01
CA THR A 359 -1.22 -5.61 -11.54
C THR A 359 -2.61 -6.02 -12.03
N MET A 360 -2.67 -6.47 -13.29
CA MET A 360 -3.88 -7.00 -13.94
C MET A 360 -4.21 -8.41 -13.44
N ALA A 361 -4.29 -8.60 -12.12
CA ALA A 361 -4.38 -9.92 -11.52
C ALA A 361 -5.75 -10.18 -10.87
N GLU A 362 -6.20 -11.42 -11.05
CA GLU A 362 -7.22 -12.07 -10.21
C GLU A 362 -6.70 -12.13 -8.76
N VAL A 363 -7.42 -11.56 -7.81
CA VAL A 363 -7.08 -11.62 -6.38
C VAL A 363 -7.75 -12.84 -5.79
N LYS A 364 -6.96 -13.88 -5.48
CA LYS A 364 -7.45 -15.09 -4.80
C LYS A 364 -7.21 -14.97 -3.31
N PHE A 365 -8.30 -14.93 -2.54
CA PHE A 365 -8.25 -14.85 -1.09
C PHE A 365 -8.62 -16.20 -0.48
N TYR A 366 -7.60 -16.95 -0.05
CA TYR A 366 -7.83 -18.26 0.55
C TYR A 366 -8.13 -18.10 2.04
N SER A 367 -9.42 -17.98 2.37
CA SER A 367 -9.97 -18.38 3.67
C SER A 367 -10.52 -19.80 3.59
N ASP A 368 -10.92 -20.38 4.72
CA ASP A 368 -11.60 -21.69 4.79
C ASP A 368 -12.86 -21.79 3.88
N ASP A 369 -13.36 -20.66 3.37
CA ASP A 369 -14.58 -20.51 2.58
C ASP A 369 -14.40 -20.44 1.04
N ASN A 370 -13.18 -20.62 0.50
CA ASN A 370 -12.88 -20.57 -0.95
C ASN A 370 -13.46 -19.32 -1.65
N ILE A 371 -12.93 -18.13 -1.35
CA ILE A 371 -13.37 -16.86 -1.93
C ILE A 371 -12.33 -16.32 -2.93
N SER A 372 -12.75 -15.87 -4.12
CA SER A 372 -11.84 -15.15 -5.02
C SER A 372 -12.53 -13.99 -5.72
N VAL A 373 -11.77 -12.94 -6.00
CA VAL A 373 -12.25 -11.75 -6.71
C VAL A 373 -11.35 -11.47 -7.89
N ASP A 374 -11.92 -11.61 -9.08
CA ASP A 374 -11.34 -11.13 -10.33
C ASP A 374 -11.92 -9.75 -10.63
N VAL A 375 -11.19 -8.69 -10.26
CA VAL A 375 -11.61 -7.31 -10.53
C VAL A 375 -11.54 -6.93 -12.00
N VAL A 376 -10.66 -7.58 -12.78
CA VAL A 376 -10.45 -7.30 -14.20
C VAL A 376 -11.49 -8.03 -15.06
N GLY A 377 -11.83 -9.26 -14.72
CA GLY A 377 -12.89 -10.02 -15.36
C GLY A 377 -14.28 -9.78 -14.77
N GLY A 378 -14.38 -9.07 -13.63
CA GLY A 378 -15.63 -8.75 -12.96
C GLY A 378 -16.32 -9.97 -12.35
N LYS A 379 -15.57 -10.84 -11.66
CA LYS A 379 -16.10 -12.08 -11.08
C LYS A 379 -15.80 -12.18 -9.58
N LEU A 380 -16.78 -12.62 -8.82
CA LEU A 380 -16.65 -13.00 -7.41
C LEU A 380 -17.01 -14.48 -7.29
N LEU A 381 -16.07 -15.31 -6.84
CA LEU A 381 -16.31 -16.70 -6.47
C LEU A 381 -16.50 -16.78 -4.95
N VAL A 382 -17.58 -17.43 -4.51
CA VAL A 382 -17.80 -17.79 -3.09
C VAL A 382 -18.21 -19.25 -3.04
N GLY A 383 -17.35 -20.11 -2.50
CA GLY A 383 -17.52 -21.56 -2.58
C GLY A 383 -17.56 -22.03 -4.03
N ASN A 384 -18.69 -22.63 -4.46
CA ASN A 384 -18.87 -23.13 -5.82
C ASN A 384 -19.73 -22.21 -6.71
N LYS A 385 -20.05 -20.99 -6.26
CA LYS A 385 -20.92 -20.05 -6.98
C LYS A 385 -20.13 -18.86 -7.49
N THR A 386 -20.29 -18.56 -8.78
CA THR A 386 -19.69 -17.39 -9.44
C THR A 386 -20.73 -16.30 -9.64
N TYR A 387 -20.44 -15.12 -9.13
CA TYR A 387 -21.20 -13.90 -9.29
C TYR A 387 -20.46 -12.95 -10.23
N HIS A 388 -21.20 -12.14 -10.98
CA HIS A 388 -20.62 -11.20 -11.95
C HIS A 388 -20.95 -9.76 -11.58
N PHE A 389 -19.98 -8.88 -11.76
CA PHE A 389 -20.12 -7.43 -11.64
C PHE A 389 -19.41 -6.74 -12.81
N THR A 390 -19.62 -5.44 -12.97
CA THR A 390 -18.97 -4.65 -14.01
C THR A 390 -17.46 -4.63 -13.73
N PRO A 391 -16.61 -5.09 -14.67
CA PRO A 391 -15.16 -5.04 -14.50
C PRO A 391 -14.65 -3.66 -14.10
N ILE A 392 -13.80 -3.61 -13.07
CA ILE A 392 -13.15 -2.36 -12.68
C ILE A 392 -12.09 -2.07 -13.75
N PRO A 393 -12.18 -0.93 -14.47
CA PRO A 393 -11.26 -0.67 -15.56
C PRO A 393 -9.83 -0.52 -15.03
N PRO A 394 -8.81 -1.02 -15.76
CA PRO A 394 -7.42 -0.79 -15.39
C PRO A 394 -7.13 0.72 -15.32
N PRO A 395 -6.04 1.13 -14.64
CA PRO A 395 -5.63 2.52 -14.63
C PRO A 395 -5.47 3.04 -16.06
N SER A 396 -6.31 3.99 -16.48
CA SER A 396 -6.15 4.69 -17.78
C SER A 396 -5.09 5.79 -17.71
N VAL A 397 -4.36 5.87 -16.59
CA VAL A 397 -3.45 6.96 -16.29
C VAL A 397 -2.09 6.68 -16.92
N THR A 398 -1.79 7.37 -18.01
CA THR A 398 -0.44 7.39 -18.58
C THR A 398 0.48 8.15 -17.63
N ARG A 399 1.54 7.51 -17.13
CA ARG A 399 2.50 8.13 -16.22
C ARG A 399 3.27 9.22 -16.97
N PRO A 400 3.30 10.48 -16.49
CA PRO A 400 4.14 11.52 -17.09
C PRO A 400 5.60 11.14 -16.90
N ASN A 401 6.47 11.40 -17.88
CA ASN A 401 7.90 11.16 -17.70
C ASN A 401 8.44 12.17 -16.69
N VAL A 402 8.81 11.73 -15.48
CA VAL A 402 9.61 12.55 -14.56
C VAL A 402 11.06 12.43 -15.04
N THR A 403 11.49 13.39 -15.84
CA THR A 403 12.88 13.52 -16.27
C THR A 403 13.75 13.75 -15.04
N ARG A 404 14.68 12.83 -14.83
CA ARG A 404 15.58 12.79 -13.69
C ARG A 404 16.55 13.96 -13.77
N THR A 405 16.50 14.90 -12.83
CA THR A 405 17.56 15.90 -12.68
C THR A 405 18.79 15.26 -12.03
N THR A 406 19.85 15.18 -12.83
CA THR A 406 21.29 15.24 -12.51
C THR A 406 21.93 14.08 -11.73
N ARG A 407 22.23 12.98 -12.43
CA ARG A 407 23.61 12.80 -12.92
C ARG A 407 23.53 13.04 -14.42
N ASP A 408 24.28 14.02 -14.90
CA ASP A 408 24.38 14.38 -16.32
C ASP A 408 24.59 13.13 -17.18
N VAL A 409 23.51 12.69 -17.81
CA VAL A 409 23.50 12.28 -19.21
C VAL A 409 22.22 12.90 -19.77
N SER A 410 22.41 13.86 -20.66
CA SER A 410 21.38 14.64 -21.34
C SER A 410 20.18 13.80 -21.80
N THR A 411 19.01 13.97 -21.18
CA THR A 411 17.74 13.65 -21.84
C THR A 411 17.36 14.85 -22.70
N HIS A 412 17.90 14.91 -23.91
CA HIS A 412 17.18 15.56 -24.99
C HIS A 412 15.89 14.76 -25.25
N ASP A 413 14.79 15.45 -25.54
CA ASP A 413 13.66 14.81 -26.22
C ASP A 413 14.20 14.36 -27.58
N VAL A 414 14.67 13.12 -27.62
CA VAL A 414 15.26 12.50 -28.80
C VAL A 414 14.20 12.55 -29.88
N THR A 415 14.45 13.35 -30.91
CA THR A 415 13.61 13.43 -32.09
C THR A 415 13.49 12.04 -32.73
N PRO A 416 12.41 11.73 -33.47
CA PRO A 416 12.32 10.45 -34.19
C PRO A 416 13.52 10.16 -35.10
N SER A 417 14.23 11.19 -35.55
CA SER A 417 15.50 11.11 -36.28
C SER A 417 16.67 10.65 -35.40
N GLU A 418 16.85 11.22 -34.22
CA GLU A 418 17.93 10.83 -33.29
C GLU A 418 17.68 9.43 -32.70
N GLU A 419 16.41 9.04 -32.49
CA GLU A 419 16.07 7.70 -32.00
C GLU A 419 16.41 6.64 -33.05
N LYS A 420 16.14 6.95 -34.32
CA LYS A 420 16.52 6.09 -35.45
C LYS A 420 18.05 5.94 -35.53
N GLU A 421 18.80 7.03 -35.35
CA GLU A 421 20.27 6.99 -35.35
C GLU A 421 20.84 6.20 -34.17
N LEU A 422 20.23 6.32 -32.99
CA LEU A 422 20.56 5.51 -31.80
C LEU A 422 20.32 4.02 -32.06
N ILE A 423 19.19 3.64 -32.66
CA ILE A 423 18.89 2.24 -33.02
C ILE A 423 19.89 1.72 -34.06
N GLU A 424 20.23 2.50 -35.08
CA GLU A 424 21.22 2.13 -36.09
C GLU A 424 22.62 1.96 -35.50
N THR A 425 22.99 2.83 -34.56
CA THR A 425 24.26 2.77 -33.84
C THR A 425 24.32 1.56 -32.92
N ALA A 426 23.29 1.31 -32.12
CA ALA A 426 23.19 0.11 -31.28
C ALA A 426 23.26 -1.19 -32.11
N THR A 427 22.61 -1.20 -33.29
CA THR A 427 22.67 -2.35 -34.22
C THR A 427 24.08 -2.60 -34.74
N ARG A 428 24.86 -1.54 -34.98
CA ARG A 428 26.27 -1.62 -35.40
C ARG A 428 27.15 -2.09 -34.24
N ASP A 429 26.89 -1.56 -33.04
CA ASP A 429 27.70 -1.77 -31.85
C ASP A 429 27.62 -3.18 -31.28
N LEU A 430 26.48 -3.86 -31.47
CA LEU A 430 26.30 -5.28 -31.18
C LEU A 430 27.28 -6.19 -31.95
N LYS A 431 28.01 -5.69 -32.93
CA LYS A 431 29.06 -6.43 -33.65
C LYS A 431 30.48 -6.22 -33.08
N SER A 432 30.65 -5.34 -32.09
CA SER A 432 31.97 -4.86 -31.65
C SER A 432 32.51 -5.48 -30.35
N ASP A 433 31.81 -6.45 -29.74
CA ASP A 433 32.16 -7.15 -28.48
C ASP A 433 32.51 -6.21 -27.29
N ASN A 434 32.17 -4.92 -27.36
CA ASN A 434 32.50 -3.94 -26.32
C ASN A 434 31.47 -3.96 -25.17
N PRO A 435 31.85 -4.31 -23.92
CA PRO A 435 30.92 -4.42 -22.79
C PRO A 435 30.14 -3.13 -22.49
N THR A 436 30.77 -1.96 -22.68
CA THR A 436 30.14 -0.65 -22.43
C THR A 436 29.01 -0.41 -23.43
N ARG A 437 29.25 -0.74 -24.71
CA ARG A 437 28.25 -0.59 -25.77
C ARG A 437 27.11 -1.61 -25.68
N LEU A 438 27.39 -2.81 -25.17
CA LEU A 438 26.34 -3.79 -24.84
C LEU A 438 25.46 -3.30 -23.69
N ALA A 439 26.01 -2.60 -22.70
CA ALA A 439 25.23 -1.97 -21.64
C ALA A 439 24.37 -0.81 -22.16
N GLU A 440 24.91 0.04 -23.03
CA GLU A 440 24.17 1.12 -23.71
C GLU A 440 23.02 0.58 -24.57
N THR A 441 23.26 -0.48 -25.33
CA THR A 441 22.23 -1.16 -26.14
C THR A 441 21.14 -1.76 -25.25
N ASN A 442 21.52 -2.38 -24.13
CA ASN A 442 20.58 -2.88 -23.12
C ASN A 442 19.68 -1.77 -22.56
N ASN A 443 20.25 -0.60 -22.28
CA ASN A 443 19.52 0.56 -21.78
C ASN A 443 18.55 1.11 -22.85
N LEU A 444 18.99 1.20 -24.11
CA LEU A 444 18.13 1.61 -25.23
C LEU A 444 16.92 0.68 -25.38
N ILE A 445 17.13 -0.65 -25.36
CA ILE A 445 16.03 -1.63 -25.41
C ILE A 445 15.05 -1.39 -24.25
N ALA A 446 15.58 -1.17 -23.03
CA ALA A 446 14.75 -0.90 -21.86
C ALA A 446 13.91 0.37 -22.01
N GLU A 447 14.51 1.45 -22.52
CA GLU A 447 13.82 2.71 -22.73
C GLU A 447 12.70 2.58 -23.76
N LEU A 448 12.95 1.91 -24.88
CA LEU A 448 11.96 1.65 -25.92
C LEU A 448 10.76 0.86 -25.36
N LEU A 449 11.02 -0.20 -24.59
CA LEU A 449 9.98 -1.00 -23.94
C LEU A 449 9.19 -0.21 -22.90
N LYS A 450 9.88 0.58 -22.06
CA LYS A 450 9.27 1.39 -21.02
C LYS A 450 8.38 2.50 -21.58
N LYS A 451 8.81 3.15 -22.66
CA LYS A 451 8.05 4.20 -23.37
C LYS A 451 6.98 3.63 -24.32
N LYS A 452 6.98 2.31 -24.53
CA LYS A 452 6.16 1.61 -25.55
C LYS A 452 6.35 2.18 -26.95
N GLN A 453 7.56 2.63 -27.26
CA GLN A 453 7.94 3.21 -28.55
C GLN A 453 8.75 2.19 -29.34
N ASN A 454 8.53 2.15 -30.66
CA ASN A 454 9.27 1.31 -31.61
C ASN A 454 9.51 -0.13 -31.11
N LEU A 455 8.45 -0.81 -30.66
CA LEU A 455 8.52 -2.14 -30.03
C LEU A 455 9.13 -3.21 -30.97
N ALA A 456 8.97 -3.04 -32.28
CA ALA A 456 9.60 -3.89 -33.28
C ALA A 456 11.13 -3.74 -33.31
N ALA A 457 11.66 -2.52 -33.18
CA ALA A 457 13.09 -2.29 -33.05
C ALA A 457 13.63 -2.83 -31.72
N ALA A 458 12.89 -2.65 -30.62
CA ALA A 458 13.26 -3.21 -29.32
C ALA A 458 13.40 -4.75 -29.36
N GLU A 459 12.46 -5.44 -30.03
CA GLU A 459 12.53 -6.89 -30.23
C GLU A 459 13.70 -7.30 -31.12
N THR A 460 13.93 -6.56 -32.22
CA THR A 460 15.04 -6.83 -33.14
C THR A 460 16.39 -6.69 -32.44
N LEU A 461 16.58 -5.60 -31.68
CA LEU A 461 17.78 -5.34 -30.89
C LEU A 461 17.96 -6.39 -29.80
N ALA A 462 16.90 -6.76 -29.06
CA ALA A 462 16.94 -7.79 -28.04
C ALA A 462 17.35 -9.16 -28.61
N ARG A 463 16.84 -9.51 -29.79
CA ARG A 463 17.18 -10.77 -30.48
C ARG A 463 18.64 -10.78 -30.96
N ALA A 464 19.10 -9.67 -31.52
CA ALA A 464 20.49 -9.50 -31.94
C ALA A 464 21.45 -9.59 -30.74
N MET A 465 21.10 -8.94 -29.63
CA MET A 465 21.85 -8.98 -28.39
C MET A 465 21.90 -10.38 -27.79
N LYS A 466 20.79 -11.11 -27.74
CA LYS A 466 20.76 -12.51 -27.29
C LYS A 466 21.70 -13.39 -28.10
N SER A 467 21.57 -13.32 -29.43
CA SER A 467 22.42 -14.07 -30.37
C SER A 467 23.91 -13.76 -30.18
N HIS A 468 24.25 -12.49 -29.97
CA HIS A 468 25.61 -12.08 -29.71
C HIS A 468 26.14 -12.63 -28.39
N THR A 469 25.42 -12.40 -27.27
CA THR A 469 25.86 -12.87 -25.95
C THR A 469 25.96 -14.39 -25.86
N ASP A 470 25.12 -15.13 -26.58
CA ASP A 470 25.20 -16.60 -26.66
C ASP A 470 26.47 -17.07 -27.35
N LYS A 471 26.92 -16.35 -28.39
CA LYS A 471 28.14 -16.68 -29.13
C LYS A 471 29.39 -16.28 -28.36
N THR A 472 29.40 -15.08 -27.77
CA THR A 472 30.59 -14.52 -27.12
C THR A 472 30.84 -15.17 -25.75
N TYR A 473 29.78 -15.36 -24.94
CA TYR A 473 29.92 -15.81 -23.55
C TYR A 473 29.38 -17.24 -23.31
N GLY A 474 28.61 -17.76 -24.25
CA GLY A 474 27.88 -19.02 -24.09
C GLY A 474 26.50 -18.83 -23.42
N PRO A 475 25.53 -19.71 -23.71
CA PRO A 475 24.12 -19.54 -23.29
C PRO A 475 23.90 -19.67 -21.78
N LYS A 476 24.88 -20.18 -21.03
CA LYS A 476 24.82 -20.31 -19.56
C LYS A 476 25.43 -19.12 -18.82
N HIS A 477 26.02 -18.15 -19.51
CA HIS A 477 26.63 -16.99 -18.88
C HIS A 477 25.58 -15.99 -18.39
N VAL A 478 25.85 -15.28 -17.28
CA VAL A 478 24.92 -14.31 -16.68
C VAL A 478 24.45 -13.24 -17.69
N SER A 479 25.37 -12.71 -18.51
CA SER A 479 25.04 -11.74 -19.56
C SER A 479 24.11 -12.29 -20.65
N ALA A 480 24.24 -13.58 -20.98
CA ALA A 480 23.39 -14.26 -21.96
C ALA A 480 22.00 -14.58 -21.40
N ILE A 481 21.89 -14.83 -20.09
CA ILE A 481 20.61 -14.99 -19.39
C ILE A 481 19.89 -13.64 -19.29
N ILE A 482 20.60 -12.55 -18.99
CA ILE A 482 20.06 -11.18 -18.95
C ILE A 482 19.50 -10.78 -20.32
N SER A 483 20.25 -10.99 -21.40
CA SER A 483 19.77 -10.71 -22.76
C SER A 483 18.61 -11.63 -23.18
N SER A 484 18.55 -12.85 -22.65
CA SER A 484 17.39 -13.76 -22.82
C SER A 484 16.14 -13.15 -22.22
N HIS A 485 16.25 -12.63 -20.99
CA HIS A 485 15.15 -11.98 -20.28
C HIS A 485 14.68 -10.73 -21.04
N ARG A 486 15.60 -9.95 -21.61
CA ARG A 486 15.25 -8.81 -22.49
C ARG A 486 14.39 -9.23 -23.69
N LEU A 487 14.76 -10.33 -24.34
CA LEU A 487 14.02 -10.84 -25.48
C LEU A 487 12.62 -11.32 -25.07
N VAL A 488 12.49 -11.96 -23.90
CA VAL A 488 11.18 -12.34 -23.33
C VAL A 488 10.27 -11.11 -23.21
N LEU A 489 10.75 -10.04 -22.58
CA LEU A 489 9.99 -8.80 -22.39
C LEU A 489 9.62 -8.13 -23.71
N ALA A 490 10.56 -8.10 -24.66
CA ALA A 490 10.28 -7.53 -25.97
C ALA A 490 9.24 -8.33 -26.75
N CYS A 491 9.31 -9.67 -26.72
CA CYS A 491 8.30 -10.56 -27.31
C CYS A 491 6.92 -10.37 -26.68
N GLN A 492 6.81 -10.15 -25.35
CA GLN A 492 5.54 -9.81 -24.69
C GLN A 492 5.00 -8.48 -25.19
N ALA A 493 5.85 -7.45 -25.28
CA ALA A 493 5.45 -6.11 -25.70
C ALA A 493 4.91 -6.08 -27.14
N VAL A 494 5.47 -6.89 -28.05
CA VAL A 494 4.94 -7.03 -29.43
C VAL A 494 3.78 -8.03 -29.56
N GLY A 495 3.31 -8.63 -28.45
CA GLY A 495 2.17 -9.55 -28.44
C GLY A 495 2.47 -11.00 -28.87
N LYS A 496 3.75 -11.40 -28.95
CA LYS A 496 4.19 -12.76 -29.28
C LYS A 496 4.18 -13.67 -28.04
N GLN A 497 2.99 -13.91 -27.48
CA GLN A 497 2.83 -14.58 -26.19
C GLN A 497 3.38 -16.02 -26.17
N THR A 498 3.18 -16.79 -27.24
CA THR A 498 3.63 -18.20 -27.33
C THR A 498 5.15 -18.32 -27.35
N GLU A 499 5.81 -17.47 -28.13
CA GLU A 499 7.27 -17.40 -28.18
C GLU A 499 7.85 -16.92 -26.84
N SER A 500 7.26 -15.87 -26.27
CA SER A 500 7.68 -15.34 -24.97
C SER A 500 7.61 -16.40 -23.85
N SER A 501 6.51 -17.14 -23.74
CA SER A 501 6.37 -18.19 -22.72
C SER A 501 7.41 -19.30 -22.88
N ALA A 502 7.70 -19.71 -24.12
CA ALA A 502 8.72 -20.73 -24.39
C ALA A 502 10.14 -20.22 -24.03
N LEU A 503 10.46 -18.99 -24.42
CA LEU A 503 11.73 -18.33 -24.09
C LEU A 503 11.90 -18.11 -22.59
N LEU A 504 10.83 -17.76 -21.88
CA LEU A 504 10.83 -17.58 -20.43
C LEU A 504 11.17 -18.91 -19.74
N ALA A 505 10.49 -20.00 -20.10
CA ALA A 505 10.78 -21.32 -19.54
C ALA A 505 12.25 -21.74 -19.74
N GLN A 506 12.80 -21.49 -20.94
CA GLN A 506 14.21 -21.75 -21.22
C GLN A 506 15.15 -20.87 -20.37
N THR A 507 14.83 -19.58 -20.25
CA THR A 507 15.61 -18.61 -19.47
C THR A 507 15.66 -19.00 -17.98
N LEU A 508 14.52 -19.40 -17.41
CA LEU A 508 14.44 -19.82 -16.01
C LEU A 508 15.24 -21.10 -15.75
N SER A 509 15.24 -22.05 -16.70
CA SER A 509 16.02 -23.29 -16.62
C SER A 509 17.53 -23.00 -16.65
N LEU A 510 17.99 -22.17 -17.59
CA LEU A 510 19.39 -21.76 -17.70
C LEU A 510 19.87 -21.02 -16.45
N LYS A 511 19.01 -20.16 -15.89
CA LYS A 511 19.27 -19.43 -14.64
C LYS A 511 19.44 -20.36 -13.44
N GLY A 512 18.54 -21.33 -13.27
CA GLY A 512 18.66 -22.34 -12.22
C GLY A 512 19.97 -23.10 -12.33
N ALA A 513 20.29 -23.59 -13.53
CA ALA A 513 21.53 -24.32 -13.79
C ALA A 513 22.80 -23.48 -13.52
N LEU A 514 22.79 -22.18 -13.84
CA LEU A 514 23.91 -21.28 -13.54
C LEU A 514 24.09 -21.11 -12.03
N ILE A 515 23.00 -20.91 -11.29
CA ILE A 515 23.05 -20.73 -9.83
C ILE A 515 23.57 -22.03 -9.18
N ASP A 516 23.05 -23.18 -9.58
CA ASP A 516 23.47 -24.48 -9.05
C ASP A 516 24.96 -24.77 -9.33
N ASP A 517 25.42 -24.52 -10.56
CA ASP A 517 26.83 -24.66 -10.94
C ASP A 517 27.74 -23.73 -10.13
N SER A 518 27.25 -22.51 -9.86
CA SER A 518 27.97 -21.51 -9.06
C SER A 518 28.08 -21.90 -7.60
N ILE A 519 27.01 -22.49 -7.03
CA ILE A 519 27.02 -23.08 -5.69
C ILE A 519 28.02 -24.23 -5.63
N GLN A 520 28.03 -25.12 -6.63
CA GLN A 520 28.93 -26.29 -6.66
C GLN A 520 30.41 -25.90 -6.77
N ARG A 521 30.74 -24.89 -7.58
CA ARG A 521 32.14 -24.51 -7.85
C ARG A 521 32.72 -23.48 -6.88
N GLY A 522 31.87 -22.59 -6.34
CA GLY A 522 32.32 -21.44 -5.55
C GLY A 522 31.46 -21.15 -4.32
N GLY A 523 30.54 -22.04 -3.97
CA GLY A 523 29.65 -21.89 -2.82
C GLY A 523 28.64 -20.76 -2.96
N PHE A 524 27.94 -20.48 -1.86
CA PHE A 524 26.88 -19.46 -1.81
C PHE A 524 27.37 -18.03 -2.04
N ALA A 525 28.67 -17.74 -1.83
CA ALA A 525 29.26 -16.43 -2.13
C ALA A 525 29.24 -16.14 -3.64
N SER A 526 29.72 -17.08 -4.46
CA SER A 526 29.69 -16.98 -5.92
C SER A 526 28.26 -16.86 -6.44
N ALA A 527 27.36 -17.71 -5.94
CA ALA A 527 25.94 -17.68 -6.31
C ALA A 527 25.27 -16.35 -5.97
N SER A 528 25.55 -15.77 -4.80
CA SER A 528 24.98 -14.46 -4.42
C SER A 528 25.46 -13.32 -5.31
N SER A 529 26.71 -13.37 -5.78
CA SER A 529 27.23 -12.34 -6.71
C SER A 529 26.46 -12.36 -8.02
N ILE A 530 26.19 -13.55 -8.56
CA ILE A 530 25.39 -13.72 -9.78
C ILE A 530 23.94 -13.31 -9.54
N CYS A 531 23.36 -13.72 -8.41
CA CYS A 531 21.98 -13.35 -8.07
C CYS A 531 21.83 -11.84 -7.88
N ARG A 532 22.82 -11.13 -7.31
CA ARG A 532 22.81 -9.66 -7.25
C ARG A 532 22.78 -9.02 -8.63
N THR A 533 23.64 -9.45 -9.56
CA THR A 533 23.63 -8.91 -10.93
C THR A 533 22.28 -9.09 -11.62
N ILE A 534 21.61 -10.21 -11.33
CA ILE A 534 20.29 -10.52 -11.83
C ILE A 534 19.22 -9.65 -11.17
N VAL A 535 19.22 -9.53 -9.83
CA VAL A 535 18.26 -8.70 -9.08
C VAL A 535 18.44 -7.23 -9.41
N ASP A 536 19.67 -6.72 -9.52
CA ASP A 536 19.97 -5.34 -9.93
C ASP A 536 19.42 -5.05 -11.32
N PHE A 537 19.43 -6.05 -12.21
CA PHE A 537 18.79 -5.97 -13.52
C PHE A 537 17.26 -5.97 -13.38
N ASP A 538 16.70 -6.91 -12.64
CA ASP A 538 15.25 -7.02 -12.45
C ASP A 538 14.68 -5.77 -11.76
N GLU A 539 15.37 -5.16 -10.79
CA GLU A 539 15.01 -3.89 -10.14
C GLU A 539 14.99 -2.70 -11.12
N GLN A 540 15.91 -2.69 -12.09
CA GLN A 540 15.99 -1.63 -13.09
C GLN A 540 14.90 -1.76 -14.17
N PHE A 541 14.39 -2.97 -14.43
CA PHE A 541 13.71 -3.27 -15.68
C PHE A 541 12.43 -4.09 -15.58
N LEU A 542 12.24 -4.88 -14.52
CA LEU A 542 10.99 -5.54 -14.18
C LEU A 542 10.23 -4.71 -13.14
N ASN A 543 8.91 -4.88 -13.11
CA ASN A 543 8.18 -4.47 -11.91
C ASN A 543 8.57 -5.45 -10.79
N LEU A 544 8.97 -4.95 -9.62
CA LEU A 544 9.28 -5.76 -8.43
C LEU A 544 8.17 -6.77 -8.04
N ALA A 545 6.97 -6.59 -8.59
CA ALA A 545 5.81 -7.46 -8.41
C ALA A 545 5.67 -8.59 -9.44
N GLU A 546 6.60 -8.76 -10.39
CA GLU A 546 6.57 -9.92 -11.30
C GLU A 546 7.05 -11.19 -10.59
N PRO A 547 6.39 -12.35 -10.80
CA PRO A 547 6.74 -13.62 -10.14
C PRO A 547 8.23 -13.97 -10.22
N GLU A 548 8.87 -13.64 -11.33
CA GLU A 548 10.28 -13.88 -11.60
C GLU A 548 11.17 -13.02 -10.69
N ALA A 549 10.96 -11.70 -10.68
CA ALA A 549 11.71 -10.77 -9.82
C ALA A 549 11.59 -11.14 -8.33
N ILE A 550 10.39 -11.52 -7.89
CA ILE A 550 10.13 -12.01 -6.53
C ILE A 550 10.97 -13.26 -6.26
N ARG A 551 10.97 -14.20 -7.20
CA ARG A 551 11.71 -15.45 -7.08
C ARG A 551 13.21 -15.21 -6.94
N ASP A 552 13.72 -14.28 -7.72
CA ASP A 552 15.15 -13.98 -7.82
C ASP A 552 15.67 -13.23 -6.59
N MET A 553 14.86 -12.32 -6.03
CA MET A 553 15.11 -11.72 -4.72
C MET A 553 15.17 -12.78 -3.61
N GLY A 554 14.21 -13.70 -3.58
CA GLY A 554 14.21 -14.75 -2.54
C GLY A 554 15.43 -15.67 -2.66
N VAL A 555 15.84 -16.04 -3.87
CA VAL A 555 17.05 -16.86 -4.08
C VAL A 555 18.32 -16.13 -3.66
N LEU A 556 18.43 -14.82 -3.92
CA LEU A 556 19.52 -14.00 -3.39
C LEU A 556 19.50 -14.00 -1.84
N GLY A 557 18.33 -13.82 -1.25
CA GLY A 557 18.12 -13.91 0.20
C GLY A 557 18.59 -15.24 0.78
N THR A 558 18.23 -16.36 0.18
CA THR A 558 18.66 -17.71 0.58
C THR A 558 20.18 -17.87 0.48
N CYS A 559 20.81 -17.35 -0.59
CA CYS A 559 22.26 -17.38 -0.73
C CYS A 559 22.98 -16.56 0.36
N LEU A 560 22.42 -15.41 0.76
CA LEU A 560 22.98 -14.57 1.83
C LEU A 560 22.78 -15.20 3.21
N TYR A 561 21.64 -15.86 3.43
CA TYR A 561 21.38 -16.64 4.64
C TYR A 561 22.43 -17.73 4.84
N HIS A 562 22.75 -18.50 3.79
CA HIS A 562 23.77 -19.55 3.86
C HIS A 562 25.21 -19.03 4.00
N GLN A 563 25.45 -17.74 3.71
CA GLN A 563 26.72 -17.07 4.02
C GLN A 563 26.82 -16.58 5.47
N GLY A 564 25.74 -16.70 6.26
CA GLY A 564 25.66 -16.11 7.60
C GLY A 564 25.41 -14.59 7.60
N LYS A 565 25.12 -13.99 6.43
CA LYS A 565 24.81 -12.56 6.31
C LYS A 565 23.33 -12.31 6.60
N HIS A 566 22.89 -12.68 7.79
CA HIS A 566 21.48 -12.73 8.16
C HIS A 566 20.76 -11.37 8.08
N GLY A 567 21.46 -10.26 8.33
CA GLY A 567 20.90 -8.91 8.19
C GLY A 567 20.63 -8.50 6.73
N GLU A 568 21.54 -8.84 5.81
CA GLU A 568 21.31 -8.60 4.37
C GLU A 568 20.25 -9.56 3.82
N ALA A 569 20.29 -10.82 4.24
CA ALA A 569 19.31 -11.83 3.87
C ALA A 569 17.89 -11.44 4.30
N ASP A 570 17.73 -10.76 5.43
CA ASP A 570 16.44 -10.33 5.96
C ASP A 570 15.70 -9.37 5.02
N ALA A 571 16.43 -8.42 4.44
CA ALA A 571 15.86 -7.45 3.50
C ALA A 571 15.28 -8.15 2.27
N TYR A 572 16.01 -9.12 1.71
CA TYR A 572 15.58 -9.84 0.50
C TYR A 572 14.55 -10.93 0.78
N LEU A 573 14.73 -11.74 1.84
CA LEU A 573 13.80 -12.82 2.19
C LEU A 573 12.48 -12.27 2.72
N GLY A 574 12.50 -11.21 3.53
CA GLY A 574 11.27 -10.58 4.03
C GLY A 574 10.47 -9.96 2.89
N LEU A 575 11.14 -9.17 2.03
CA LEU A 575 10.48 -8.57 0.86
C LEU A 575 9.96 -9.64 -0.11
N ALA A 576 10.74 -10.68 -0.40
CA ALA A 576 10.32 -11.76 -1.29
C ALA A 576 9.19 -12.61 -0.69
N ALA A 577 9.19 -12.86 0.62
CA ALA A 577 8.12 -13.59 1.30
C ALA A 577 6.81 -12.80 1.28
N ASP A 578 6.87 -11.50 1.59
CA ASP A 578 5.70 -10.63 1.53
C ASP A 578 5.18 -10.51 0.11
N LEU A 579 6.04 -10.21 -0.86
CA LEU A 579 5.63 -10.09 -2.26
C LEU A 579 5.13 -11.43 -2.82
N ALA A 580 5.69 -12.57 -2.41
CA ALA A 580 5.20 -13.88 -2.83
C ALA A 580 3.84 -14.21 -2.20
N GLU A 581 3.63 -13.89 -0.92
CA GLU A 581 2.34 -14.05 -0.26
C GLU A 581 1.28 -13.15 -0.90
N LEU A 582 1.65 -11.92 -1.21
CA LEU A 582 0.87 -10.90 -1.87
C LEU A 582 0.52 -11.34 -3.32
N MET A 583 1.52 -11.59 -4.15
CA MET A 583 1.35 -11.79 -5.61
C MET A 583 1.02 -13.22 -6.03
N LEU A 584 1.51 -14.22 -5.30
CA LEU A 584 1.36 -15.64 -5.65
C LEU A 584 0.40 -16.38 -4.69
N GLY A 585 0.02 -15.73 -3.59
CA GLY A 585 -0.85 -16.28 -2.55
C GLY A 585 -0.12 -17.25 -1.60
N ARG A 586 -0.64 -17.40 -0.38
CA ARG A 586 -0.16 -18.37 0.64
C ARG A 586 -0.11 -19.83 0.13
N GLY A 587 -0.98 -20.13 -0.83
CA GLY A 587 -1.11 -21.46 -1.44
C GLY A 587 -0.01 -21.83 -2.44
N SER A 588 0.81 -20.88 -2.90
CA SER A 588 1.89 -21.14 -3.85
C SER A 588 3.01 -21.96 -3.22
N GLU A 589 3.58 -22.86 -4.01
CA GLU A 589 4.76 -23.63 -3.61
C GLU A 589 5.92 -22.71 -3.26
N TYR A 590 6.18 -21.72 -4.11
CA TYR A 590 7.28 -20.80 -3.94
C TYR A 590 7.11 -19.92 -2.69
N THR A 591 5.90 -19.39 -2.47
CA THR A 591 5.57 -18.60 -1.27
C THR A 591 5.89 -19.36 0.01
N ARG A 592 5.56 -20.66 0.06
CA ARG A 592 5.90 -21.49 1.22
C ARG A 592 7.40 -21.66 1.40
N LEU A 593 8.15 -21.85 0.31
CA LEU A 593 9.62 -21.99 0.38
C LEU A 593 10.28 -20.72 0.91
N VAL A 594 9.98 -19.56 0.31
CA VAL A 594 10.59 -18.30 0.75
C VAL A 594 10.18 -17.90 2.16
N MET A 595 8.96 -18.23 2.60
CA MET A 595 8.50 -18.02 3.97
C MET A 595 9.26 -18.91 4.99
N LEU A 596 9.63 -20.13 4.60
CA LEU A 596 10.45 -21.02 5.44
C LEU A 596 11.89 -20.53 5.57
N ASP A 597 12.46 -20.02 4.49
CA ASP A 597 13.78 -19.41 4.48
C ASP A 597 13.78 -18.12 5.33
N PHE A 598 12.74 -17.29 5.20
CA PHE A 598 12.53 -16.10 6.04
C PHE A 598 12.38 -16.46 7.53
N ALA A 599 11.58 -17.45 7.87
CA ALA A 599 11.41 -17.91 9.25
C ALA A 599 12.75 -18.39 9.85
N SER A 600 13.52 -19.15 9.08
CA SER A 600 14.84 -19.62 9.48
C SER A 600 15.82 -18.47 9.68
N ASN A 601 15.79 -17.45 8.81
CA ASN A 601 16.60 -16.25 8.96
C ASN A 601 16.22 -15.43 10.20
N CYS A 602 14.92 -15.25 10.48
CA CYS A 602 14.43 -14.61 11.69
C CYS A 602 14.94 -15.32 12.96
N ALA A 603 14.92 -16.66 12.96
CA ALA A 603 15.46 -17.45 14.07
C ALA A 603 16.97 -17.22 14.29
N MET A 604 17.74 -17.08 13.21
CA MET A 604 19.17 -16.78 13.28
C MET A 604 19.46 -15.36 13.78
N LEU A 605 18.55 -14.41 13.54
CA LEU A 605 18.59 -13.05 14.08
C LEU A 605 18.04 -12.94 15.52
N GLY A 606 17.54 -14.04 16.10
CA GLY A 606 16.92 -14.04 17.43
C GLY A 606 15.48 -13.52 17.47
N ARG A 607 14.86 -13.28 16.31
CA ARG A 607 13.45 -12.85 16.15
C ARG A 607 12.51 -14.06 16.13
N PHE A 608 12.41 -14.75 17.27
CA PHE A 608 11.70 -16.03 17.37
C PHE A 608 10.18 -15.93 17.20
N GLU A 609 9.58 -14.82 17.63
CA GLU A 609 8.14 -14.57 17.48
C GLU A 609 7.79 -14.44 15.99
N GLU A 610 8.58 -13.69 15.24
CA GLU A 610 8.41 -13.50 13.80
C GLU A 610 8.68 -14.80 13.02
N ALA A 611 9.65 -15.60 13.46
CA ALA A 611 9.88 -16.94 12.91
C ALA A 611 8.68 -17.87 13.14
N ASP A 612 8.10 -17.87 14.33
CA ASP A 612 6.90 -18.67 14.64
C ASP A 612 5.68 -18.19 13.86
N GLU A 613 5.53 -16.87 13.66
CA GLU A 613 4.47 -16.32 12.82
C GLU A 613 4.62 -16.71 11.34
N ALA A 614 5.83 -16.58 10.78
CA ALA A 614 6.11 -17.01 9.41
C ALA A 614 5.81 -18.51 9.23
N LEU A 615 6.17 -19.35 10.20
CA LEU A 615 5.83 -20.77 10.20
C LEU A 615 4.32 -21.05 10.29
N LYS A 616 3.55 -20.21 11.00
CA LYS A 616 2.08 -20.31 11.01
C LYS A 616 1.48 -19.93 9.65
N ARG A 617 2.01 -18.90 8.98
CA ARG A 617 1.55 -18.46 7.65
C ARG A 617 1.75 -19.51 6.56
N VAL A 618 2.73 -20.41 6.71
CA VAL A 618 2.91 -21.58 5.83
C VAL A 618 1.73 -22.58 5.91
N GLY A 619 0.99 -22.59 7.03
CA GLY A 619 -0.17 -23.45 7.27
C GLY A 619 0.17 -24.91 7.62
N SER A 620 -0.88 -25.74 7.79
CA SER A 620 -0.71 -27.18 8.01
C SER A 620 -0.37 -27.91 6.71
N VAL A 621 0.75 -28.62 6.70
CA VAL A 621 1.24 -29.39 5.55
C VAL A 621 1.20 -30.88 5.91
N PRO A 622 0.60 -31.76 5.08
CA PRO A 622 0.59 -33.20 5.34
C PRO A 622 2.00 -33.76 5.52
N GLU A 623 2.19 -34.74 6.41
CA GLU A 623 3.53 -35.27 6.73
C GLU A 623 4.28 -35.83 5.51
N ASN A 624 3.55 -36.27 4.49
CA ASN A 624 4.10 -36.84 3.26
C ASN A 624 4.45 -35.77 2.20
N HIS A 625 4.19 -34.49 2.47
CA HIS A 625 4.47 -33.42 1.52
C HIS A 625 5.95 -33.01 1.57
N ARG A 626 6.53 -32.66 0.42
CA ARG A 626 7.96 -32.30 0.29
C ARG A 626 8.47 -31.21 1.23
N HIS A 627 7.60 -30.31 1.70
CA HIS A 627 7.96 -29.23 2.64
C HIS A 627 7.87 -29.64 4.12
N ALA A 628 7.35 -30.83 4.45
CA ALA A 628 7.21 -31.27 5.84
C ALA A 628 8.56 -31.48 6.54
N SER A 629 9.60 -31.88 5.79
CA SER A 629 10.97 -31.95 6.30
C SER A 629 11.53 -30.55 6.60
N LEU A 630 11.35 -29.59 5.68
CA LEU A 630 11.81 -28.20 5.81
C LEU A 630 11.12 -27.49 6.99
N ILE A 631 9.81 -27.66 7.16
CA ILE A 631 9.07 -27.12 8.31
C ILE A 631 9.61 -27.69 9.63
N ARG A 632 9.87 -28.99 9.69
CA ARG A 632 10.47 -29.62 10.89
C ARG A 632 11.87 -29.06 11.17
N GLN A 633 12.69 -28.87 10.14
CA GLN A 633 14.02 -28.28 10.29
C GLN A 633 13.94 -26.84 10.80
N ALA A 634 13.10 -26.00 10.19
CA ALA A 634 12.91 -24.61 10.63
C ALA A 634 12.41 -24.54 12.09
N LYS A 635 11.41 -25.34 12.48
CA LYS A 635 10.96 -25.44 13.88
C LYS A 635 12.07 -25.88 14.84
N MET A 636 12.89 -26.86 14.44
CA MET A 636 14.04 -27.28 15.26
C MET A 636 15.08 -26.16 15.41
N ILE A 637 15.35 -25.39 14.34
CA ILE A 637 16.28 -24.25 14.38
C ILE A 637 15.75 -23.20 15.35
N VAL A 638 14.47 -22.81 15.22
CA VAL A 638 13.80 -21.85 16.12
C VAL A 638 13.92 -22.30 17.58
N GLU A 639 13.55 -23.54 17.88
CA GLU A 639 13.55 -24.06 19.25
C GLU A 639 14.96 -24.19 19.83
N ARG A 640 15.93 -24.65 19.03
CA ARG A 640 17.33 -24.78 19.46
C ARG A 640 17.95 -23.42 19.79
N GLN A 641 17.67 -22.41 18.96
CA GLN A 641 18.19 -21.05 19.18
C GLN A 641 17.50 -20.36 20.37
N ARG A 642 16.19 -20.55 20.53
CA ARG A 642 15.44 -20.09 21.71
C ARG A 642 16.03 -20.68 23.01
N ARG A 643 16.35 -21.97 23.03
CA ARG A 643 16.99 -22.63 24.19
C ARG A 643 18.38 -22.08 24.49
N LYS A 644 19.21 -21.83 23.47
CA LYS A 644 20.53 -21.21 23.67
C LYS A 644 20.42 -19.82 24.29
N GLN A 645 19.47 -19.01 23.82
CA GLN A 645 19.23 -17.69 24.38
C GLN A 645 18.77 -17.78 25.84
N ASN A 646 17.80 -18.65 26.14
CA ASN A 646 17.33 -18.88 27.52
C ASN A 646 18.42 -19.44 28.45
N ALA A 647 19.31 -20.29 27.94
CA ALA A 647 20.45 -20.81 28.70
C ALA A 647 21.49 -19.72 29.01
N GLN A 648 21.69 -18.74 28.12
CA GLN A 648 22.55 -17.57 28.41
C GLN A 648 21.98 -16.67 29.52
N TYR A 649 20.65 -16.64 29.70
CA TYR A 649 20.00 -15.91 30.80
C TYR A 649 20.02 -16.66 32.14
N LEU A 650 20.35 -17.96 32.16
CA LEU A 650 20.44 -18.80 33.37
C LEU A 650 21.85 -18.86 33.98
N VAL A 651 22.85 -18.24 33.34
CA VAL A 651 24.27 -18.24 33.78
C VAL A 651 24.67 -16.92 34.47
N PHE A 652 23.71 -16.06 34.83
CA PHE A 652 23.95 -14.84 35.64
C PHE A 652 23.41 -14.97 37.05
#